data_AF-A0A353ZH26-F1
#
_entry.id   AF-A0A353ZH26-F1
#
_cell.length_a   1.000
_cell.length_b   1.000
_cell.length_c   1.000
_cell.angle_alpha   90.00
_cell.angle_beta   90.00
_cell.angle_gamma   90.00
#
_symmetry.space_group_name_H-M   'P 1'
#
loop_
_entity.id
_entity.type
_entity.pdbx_description
1 polymer ?
#
loop_
_entity_poly.entity_id
_entity_poly.type
_entity_poly.pdbx_seq_one_letter_code
_entity_poly.pdbx_strand_id
1 'polypeptide(L)'
;MNIMNSADGRLSCRNRLGTMRYSDQDSGTSPHLAQDFMKTSQTQLNGVLRTGLWSLLVFLIVSCPSPVAAEEPVPSLTDTVFGPDKLWTIHLQITPENWQAMLPTRGLRFFGAPQFGEDKGPASPSEESRAEESREPAERRGGFKFDFRYVRAAVELNDESFAEVGVRFKGNSSYGMVGNSPKRPFKIDFDRYVSGQDFRGLKMLNLTNNAFEPTQLRESLAFATFRAAGLPAARTAFADVSLTVPGKFDHQFIGLYTLVEQVDKGFLRRHFGNAKGLLLKPEGIQGLPYLGSEWQPYEEFYRPKTEANEAQKQRLIELTRLISFANDDEFAAQIDTILNLDNFTRYIAVCSAIVNLDSFVGIGHNYYLYLDPADNRWVFLPWDLNGTFGALGLAGPVDRQIEWAADSPATGYNRLVDRVLAIPAWRDAYRARLREILEKASRPEILEPLILQLEKTAREVLDREAKLPPPELPAMWRMLMAMGEKPPSPIDFITRRANALKSQLDENRQGKPLTMSLGGPVQRDALSRQIAKPLFRVVDRDQDKKLSAAEITAALEALHSRATSDNSSRLSEASLAGEIVRIFPRSGGLFARLGPPPRPQPQGFGAGMLLAGYTRYLANAQQQELPSADWPQLAASLLQRFDTNQDQVLSPEEVTAALNWLPPPPLAFDPTQDDRKPGQAPKPDSD
;
A
#
# COMPACT_ATOMS: atom_id res chain seq x y z
N MET A 1 -34.79 8.43 61.22
CA MET A 1 -35.16 9.56 62.08
C MET A 1 -34.81 10.85 61.33
N ASN A 2 -35.79 11.74 61.14
CA ASN A 2 -35.78 13.16 60.73
C ASN A 2 -34.75 13.61 59.65
N ILE A 3 -35.11 14.01 58.41
CA ILE A 3 -36.01 15.08 57.89
C ILE A 3 -35.32 16.44 57.69
N MET A 4 -35.57 17.02 56.50
CA MET A 4 -35.17 18.30 55.89
C MET A 4 -35.28 19.57 56.77
N ASN A 5 -34.56 20.67 56.42
CA ASN A 5 -35.17 21.83 55.70
C ASN A 5 -34.21 23.02 55.35
N SER A 6 -34.57 23.77 54.28
CA SER A 6 -34.49 25.25 54.02
C SER A 6 -33.31 26.16 54.49
N ALA A 7 -33.07 27.38 53.99
CA ALA A 7 -33.30 28.13 52.73
C ALA A 7 -32.75 29.59 52.87
N ASP A 8 -32.55 30.29 51.75
CA ASP A 8 -32.60 31.76 51.51
C ASP A 8 -31.71 32.82 52.25
N GLY A 9 -31.39 33.89 51.51
CA GLY A 9 -30.89 35.18 52.04
C GLY A 9 -30.21 36.13 51.02
N ARG A 10 -30.86 37.23 50.61
CA ARG A 10 -30.29 38.34 49.78
C ARG A 10 -30.09 39.62 50.61
N LEU A 11 -29.13 40.50 50.24
CA LEU A 11 -29.33 41.94 49.88
C LEU A 11 -28.08 42.88 49.99
N SER A 12 -28.16 44.02 49.27
CA SER A 12 -27.52 45.35 49.56
C SER A 12 -26.06 45.59 49.10
N CYS A 13 -25.56 46.79 48.72
CA CYS A 13 -26.03 47.98 47.93
C CYS A 13 -24.91 49.05 47.88
N ARG A 14 -24.72 49.81 46.76
CA ARG A 14 -24.61 51.32 46.68
C ARG A 14 -23.89 51.89 45.43
N ASN A 15 -24.23 53.15 45.12
CA ASN A 15 -23.89 53.94 43.93
C ASN A 15 -22.59 54.77 44.03
N ARG A 16 -22.13 55.31 42.88
CA ARG A 16 -21.73 56.75 42.74
C ARG A 16 -21.84 57.26 41.28
N LEU A 17 -21.96 58.58 41.14
CA LEU A 17 -22.25 59.36 39.91
C LEU A 17 -21.06 60.25 39.51
N GLY A 18 -21.03 60.70 38.25
CA GLY A 18 -20.19 61.80 37.76
C GLY A 18 -20.67 62.32 36.39
N THR A 19 -20.72 63.65 36.19
CA THR A 19 -21.33 64.33 35.02
C THR A 19 -20.56 65.58 34.59
N MET A 20 -20.53 65.90 33.29
CA MET A 20 -20.25 67.20 32.62
C MET A 20 -20.20 66.97 31.09
N ARG A 21 -20.33 67.95 30.16
CA ARG A 21 -21.30 69.07 29.95
C ARG A 21 -21.23 69.48 28.44
N TYR A 22 -22.03 70.44 27.98
CA TYR A 22 -22.46 70.62 26.57
C TYR A 22 -22.19 72.06 26.03
N SER A 23 -22.01 72.24 24.69
CA SER A 23 -22.29 73.48 23.89
C SER A 23 -21.83 73.36 22.40
N ASP A 24 -22.14 74.30 21.50
CA ASP A 24 -23.38 74.44 20.68
C ASP A 24 -23.13 75.43 19.48
N GLN A 25 -23.97 75.39 18.41
CA GLN A 25 -24.19 76.45 17.36
C GLN A 25 -23.06 76.84 16.34
N ASP A 26 -23.29 77.32 15.09
CA ASP A 26 -24.44 77.31 14.15
C ASP A 26 -24.05 77.70 12.66
N SER A 27 -24.97 77.48 11.69
CA SER A 27 -25.12 78.10 10.33
C SER A 27 -24.29 77.69 9.06
N GLY A 28 -24.97 77.46 7.91
CA GLY A 28 -24.49 77.94 6.57
C GLY A 28 -24.34 77.06 5.29
N THR A 29 -25.34 76.29 4.81
CA THR A 29 -25.59 75.89 3.37
C THR A 29 -24.41 75.54 2.40
N SER A 30 -24.10 74.26 2.08
CA SER A 30 -24.63 73.39 0.98
C SER A 30 -24.02 73.58 -0.45
N PRO A 31 -23.95 72.54 -1.34
CA PRO A 31 -24.02 71.08 -1.13
C PRO A 31 -23.01 70.22 -1.96
N HIS A 32 -22.49 69.12 -1.39
CA HIS A 32 -22.33 67.83 -2.08
C HIS A 32 -22.11 66.72 -1.02
N LEU A 33 -22.85 65.62 -1.12
CA LEU A 33 -23.05 64.67 -0.02
C LEU A 33 -22.09 63.46 -0.04
N ALA A 34 -21.49 63.20 1.12
CA ALA A 34 -21.10 61.86 1.58
C ALA A 34 -21.45 61.72 3.07
N GLN A 35 -21.86 60.51 3.47
CA GLN A 35 -21.96 59.99 4.85
C GLN A 35 -23.03 60.56 5.82
N ASP A 36 -23.87 59.61 6.27
CA ASP A 36 -24.24 59.31 7.67
C ASP A 36 -25.18 60.21 8.50
N PHE A 37 -26.49 59.89 8.40
CA PHE A 37 -27.39 59.51 9.51
C PHE A 37 -26.98 59.96 10.94
N MET A 38 -27.66 60.90 11.62
CA MET A 38 -28.91 60.73 12.42
C MET A 38 -29.17 62.04 13.24
N LYS A 39 -30.30 62.35 13.93
CA LYS A 39 -31.62 61.70 14.21
C LYS A 39 -32.62 62.76 14.73
N THR A 40 -33.84 62.86 14.16
CA THR A 40 -35.18 63.12 14.81
C THR A 40 -36.17 63.66 13.76
N SER A 41 -37.46 63.32 13.68
CA SER A 41 -38.37 62.30 14.23
C SER A 41 -39.78 62.77 13.86
N GLN A 42 -40.69 61.88 13.43
CA GLN A 42 -42.13 62.16 13.21
C GLN A 42 -42.46 63.17 12.07
N THR A 43 -43.22 62.85 11.03
CA THR A 43 -44.02 61.64 10.75
C THR A 43 -44.23 61.49 9.24
N GLN A 44 -43.76 60.38 8.64
CA GLN A 44 -44.45 59.69 7.54
C GLN A 44 -43.91 58.26 7.37
N LEU A 45 -44.62 57.46 6.59
CA LEU A 45 -44.56 56.00 6.49
C LEU A 45 -43.17 55.40 6.12
N ASN A 46 -43.01 54.13 6.54
CA ASN A 46 -42.14 53.08 5.97
C ASN A 46 -40.63 53.08 6.31
N GLY A 47 -40.16 51.94 6.87
CA GLY A 47 -38.77 51.68 7.31
C GLY A 47 -38.51 52.22 8.72
N VAL A 48 -38.35 51.42 9.77
CA VAL A 48 -37.20 50.50 10.00
C VAL A 48 -37.60 49.22 10.77
N LEU A 49 -38.89 48.98 11.03
CA LEU A 49 -39.41 47.78 11.74
C LEU A 49 -39.33 46.45 10.94
N ARG A 50 -38.46 46.34 9.93
CA ARG A 50 -38.38 45.18 9.03
C ARG A 50 -37.01 44.50 8.88
N THR A 51 -35.96 44.98 9.57
CA THR A 51 -34.62 44.37 9.50
C THR A 51 -34.08 43.86 10.84
N GLY A 52 -34.53 44.38 11.98
CA GLY A 52 -34.07 43.91 13.30
C GLY A 52 -34.60 42.52 13.73
N LEU A 53 -35.87 42.21 13.42
CA LEU A 53 -36.49 40.94 13.82
C LEU A 53 -36.19 39.79 12.85
N TRP A 54 -36.01 40.09 11.55
CA TRP A 54 -35.69 39.06 10.55
C TRP A 54 -34.26 38.54 10.68
N SER A 55 -33.27 39.38 11.02
CA SER A 55 -31.91 38.89 11.28
C SER A 55 -31.83 37.98 12.51
N LEU A 56 -32.64 38.23 13.55
CA LEU A 56 -32.69 37.40 14.75
C LEU A 56 -33.49 36.09 14.54
N LEU A 57 -34.59 36.13 13.78
CA LEU A 57 -35.30 34.91 13.36
C LEU A 57 -34.47 34.05 12.40
N VAL A 58 -33.73 34.65 11.46
CA VAL A 58 -32.83 33.91 10.57
C VAL A 58 -31.66 33.31 11.36
N PHE A 59 -31.08 34.02 12.35
CA PHE A 59 -30.05 33.41 13.21
C PHE A 59 -30.60 32.28 14.10
N LEU A 60 -31.80 32.42 14.66
CA LEU A 60 -32.43 31.37 15.48
C LEU A 60 -32.95 30.17 14.66
N ILE A 61 -33.22 30.35 13.37
CA ILE A 61 -33.56 29.25 12.43
C ILE A 61 -32.29 28.57 11.86
N VAL A 62 -31.11 29.21 11.94
CA VAL A 62 -29.83 28.70 11.40
C VAL A 62 -28.87 28.20 12.49
N SER A 63 -29.28 28.13 13.77
CA SER A 63 -28.39 27.67 14.87
C SER A 63 -29.02 26.74 15.91
N CYS A 64 -30.06 25.99 15.51
CA CYS A 64 -30.36 24.70 16.14
C CYS A 64 -30.27 23.60 15.07
N PRO A 65 -29.18 22.81 15.02
CA PRO A 65 -29.25 21.50 14.41
C PRO A 65 -30.13 20.63 15.30
N SER A 66 -31.45 20.69 15.08
CA SER A 66 -32.28 19.52 15.35
C SER A 66 -31.58 18.32 14.72
N PRO A 67 -31.53 17.16 15.38
CA PRO A 67 -31.16 15.94 14.68
C PRO A 67 -32.27 15.67 13.67
N VAL A 68 -32.09 16.20 12.45
CA VAL A 68 -32.59 15.54 11.26
C VAL A 68 -32.00 14.15 11.37
N ALA A 69 -32.83 13.18 11.77
CA ALA A 69 -32.50 11.79 11.59
C ALA A 69 -32.14 11.70 10.12
N ALA A 70 -30.86 11.45 9.83
CA ALA A 70 -30.43 11.23 8.46
C ALA A 70 -31.36 10.14 7.93
N GLU A 71 -32.11 10.44 6.87
CA GLU A 71 -32.85 9.40 6.16
C GLU A 71 -31.83 8.29 5.90
N GLU A 72 -32.07 7.10 6.46
CA GLU A 72 -31.12 6.01 6.30
C GLU A 72 -30.89 5.86 4.81
N PRO A 73 -29.64 6.00 4.32
CA PRO A 73 -29.39 6.15 2.90
C PRO A 73 -29.94 4.91 2.22
N VAL A 74 -30.95 5.10 1.35
CA VAL A 74 -31.64 4.01 0.66
C VAL A 74 -30.57 3.09 0.09
N PRO A 75 -30.48 1.82 0.56
CA PRO A 75 -29.37 0.96 0.19
C PRO A 75 -29.24 0.90 -1.32
N SER A 76 -28.06 1.24 -1.84
CA SER A 76 -27.84 1.14 -3.27
C SER A 76 -27.97 -0.33 -3.68
N LEU A 77 -28.36 -0.61 -4.93
CA LEU A 77 -28.43 -1.99 -5.42
C LEU A 77 -27.10 -2.75 -5.19
N THR A 78 -25.97 -2.03 -5.25
CA THR A 78 -24.62 -2.50 -4.92
C THR A 78 -24.47 -3.03 -3.49
N ASP A 79 -25.21 -2.47 -2.54
CA ASP A 79 -25.18 -2.86 -1.12
C ASP A 79 -25.92 -4.19 -0.90
N THR A 80 -26.79 -4.59 -1.83
CA THR A 80 -27.46 -5.91 -1.80
C THR A 80 -26.55 -7.06 -2.23
N VAL A 81 -25.43 -6.78 -2.92
CA VAL A 81 -24.52 -7.79 -3.48
C VAL A 81 -23.65 -8.45 -2.40
N PHE A 82 -23.26 -7.69 -1.37
CA PHE A 82 -22.23 -8.07 -0.42
C PHE A 82 -22.78 -8.24 1.00
N GLY A 83 -22.20 -9.17 1.76
CA GLY A 83 -22.59 -9.46 3.14
C GLY A 83 -22.11 -10.85 3.58
N PRO A 84 -21.93 -11.07 4.88
CA PRO A 84 -21.47 -12.36 5.41
C PRO A 84 -22.54 -13.47 5.30
N ASP A 85 -23.80 -13.09 5.08
CA ASP A 85 -24.95 -13.95 4.81
C ASP A 85 -25.17 -14.22 3.31
N LYS A 86 -24.40 -13.59 2.41
CA LYS A 86 -24.62 -13.67 0.96
C LYS A 86 -23.84 -14.82 0.32
N LEU A 87 -24.59 -15.71 -0.33
CA LEU A 87 -24.10 -16.74 -1.24
C LEU A 87 -24.75 -16.53 -2.61
N TRP A 88 -23.94 -16.45 -3.65
CA TRP A 88 -24.35 -16.36 -5.06
C TRP A 88 -24.13 -17.69 -5.76
N THR A 89 -25.10 -18.19 -6.51
CA THR A 89 -24.86 -19.22 -7.52
C THR A 89 -24.35 -18.52 -8.77
N ILE A 90 -23.17 -18.89 -9.27
CA ILE A 90 -22.58 -18.30 -10.48
C ILE A 90 -22.29 -19.41 -11.49
N HIS A 91 -22.95 -19.37 -12.64
CA HIS A 91 -22.62 -20.23 -13.78
C HIS A 91 -21.82 -19.47 -14.83
N LEU A 92 -20.60 -19.93 -15.15
CA LEU A 92 -19.76 -19.40 -16.22
C LEU A 92 -19.87 -20.27 -17.47
N GLN A 93 -20.17 -19.66 -18.62
CA GLN A 93 -20.22 -20.34 -19.92
C GLN A 93 -19.18 -19.73 -20.87
N ILE A 94 -18.16 -20.50 -21.24
CA ILE A 94 -17.01 -20.04 -22.02
C ILE A 94 -16.79 -21.02 -23.19
N THR A 95 -16.65 -20.51 -24.43
CA THR A 95 -16.38 -21.38 -25.58
C THR A 95 -15.00 -22.04 -25.48
N PRO A 96 -14.73 -23.18 -26.14
CA PRO A 96 -13.41 -23.83 -26.10
C PRO A 96 -12.27 -22.92 -26.59
N GLU A 97 -12.53 -22.10 -27.61
CA GLU A 97 -11.58 -21.13 -28.17
C GLU A 97 -11.28 -20.03 -27.16
N ASN A 98 -12.32 -19.49 -26.52
CA ASN A 98 -12.18 -18.44 -25.51
C ASN A 98 -11.51 -18.96 -24.22
N TRP A 99 -11.79 -20.19 -23.80
CA TRP A 99 -11.05 -20.84 -22.71
C TRP A 99 -9.56 -20.95 -23.03
N GLN A 100 -9.22 -21.37 -24.26
CA GLN A 100 -7.83 -21.49 -24.70
C GLN A 100 -7.14 -20.11 -24.82
N ALA A 101 -7.87 -19.08 -25.24
CA ALA A 101 -7.37 -17.71 -25.35
C ALA A 101 -7.15 -17.01 -23.99
N MET A 102 -7.86 -17.43 -22.94
CA MET A 102 -7.64 -16.97 -21.56
C MET A 102 -6.35 -17.50 -20.92
N LEU A 103 -5.81 -18.63 -21.40
CA LEU A 103 -4.58 -19.21 -20.85
C LEU A 103 -3.42 -18.21 -20.96
N PRO A 104 -2.49 -18.21 -19.98
CA PRO A 104 -1.48 -17.17 -19.90
C PRO A 104 -0.57 -17.18 -21.13
N THR A 105 -0.42 -16.02 -21.76
CA THR A 105 0.43 -15.89 -22.96
C THR A 105 1.91 -15.69 -22.63
N ARG A 106 2.20 -15.53 -21.33
CA ARG A 106 3.53 -15.57 -20.72
C ARG A 106 3.42 -16.20 -19.33
N GLY A 107 4.29 -17.16 -19.02
CA GLY A 107 4.37 -17.81 -17.71
C GLY A 107 5.08 -16.96 -16.66
N LEU A 108 4.79 -17.23 -15.39
CA LEU A 108 5.37 -16.57 -14.23
C LEU A 108 6.90 -16.77 -14.19
N ARG A 109 7.66 -15.70 -13.93
CA ARG A 109 9.10 -15.77 -13.71
C ARG A 109 9.46 -15.25 -12.32
N PHE A 110 9.80 -16.15 -11.42
CA PHE A 110 10.52 -15.79 -10.20
C PHE A 110 12.00 -15.57 -10.53
N PHE A 111 12.58 -14.42 -10.13
CA PHE A 111 14.02 -14.19 -9.95
C PHE A 111 14.99 -14.84 -10.97
N GLY A 112 14.72 -14.71 -12.27
CA GLY A 112 15.61 -15.22 -13.31
C GLY A 112 15.63 -16.75 -13.47
N ALA A 113 14.76 -17.47 -12.76
CA ALA A 113 14.48 -18.89 -12.97
C ALA A 113 13.85 -19.14 -14.37
N PRO A 114 13.87 -20.39 -14.88
CA PRO A 114 13.06 -20.79 -16.02
C PRO A 114 11.58 -20.42 -15.83
N GLN A 115 10.90 -20.18 -16.95
CA GLN A 115 9.49 -19.77 -16.96
C GLN A 115 8.59 -20.89 -16.41
N PHE A 116 7.76 -20.56 -15.42
CA PHE A 116 6.86 -21.49 -14.76
C PHE A 116 5.42 -21.36 -15.30
N GLY A 117 4.75 -22.52 -15.41
CA GLY A 117 3.43 -22.66 -16.04
C GLY A 117 3.51 -23.56 -17.27
N GLU A 118 2.85 -24.72 -17.20
CA GLU A 118 2.74 -25.66 -18.33
C GLU A 118 1.66 -25.21 -19.34
N ASP A 119 0.63 -24.50 -18.84
CA ASP A 119 -0.36 -23.79 -19.65
C ASP A 119 0.31 -22.75 -20.56
N LYS A 120 0.41 -23.05 -21.86
CA LYS A 120 0.78 -22.07 -22.88
C LYS A 120 -0.47 -21.63 -23.63
N GLY A 121 -0.90 -20.39 -23.40
CA GLY A 121 -1.87 -19.73 -24.27
C GLY A 121 -1.32 -19.48 -25.68
N PRO A 122 -2.18 -19.06 -26.62
CA PRO A 122 -1.75 -18.70 -27.97
C PRO A 122 -0.71 -17.57 -27.97
N ALA A 123 0.04 -17.47 -29.06
CA ALA A 123 1.03 -16.40 -29.24
C ALA A 123 0.43 -15.00 -29.02
N SER A 124 1.26 -14.03 -28.66
CA SER A 124 0.83 -12.65 -28.50
C SER A 124 0.45 -12.00 -29.85
N PRO A 125 -0.82 -11.60 -30.07
CA PRO A 125 -1.21 -10.54 -31.01
C PRO A 125 -0.27 -9.33 -31.02
N SER A 126 -0.26 -8.66 -32.16
CA SER A 126 0.44 -7.41 -32.42
C SER A 126 0.02 -6.32 -31.41
N GLU A 127 0.88 -5.31 -31.24
CA GLU A 127 0.57 -4.19 -30.33
C GLU A 127 -0.66 -3.39 -30.81
N GLU A 128 -0.92 -3.34 -32.12
CA GLU A 128 -2.10 -2.72 -32.72
C GLU A 128 -3.42 -3.43 -32.34
N SER A 129 -3.48 -4.76 -32.50
CA SER A 129 -4.69 -5.54 -32.13
C SER A 129 -4.96 -5.57 -30.63
N ARG A 130 -3.92 -5.41 -29.79
CA ARG A 130 -4.08 -5.20 -28.34
C ARG A 130 -4.69 -3.83 -28.00
N ALA A 131 -4.44 -2.79 -28.80
CA ALA A 131 -4.93 -1.44 -28.53
C ALA A 131 -6.43 -1.31 -28.77
N GLU A 132 -6.98 -2.00 -29.79
CA GLU A 132 -8.42 -2.00 -30.08
C GLU A 132 -9.24 -2.75 -29.01
N GLU A 133 -8.68 -3.77 -28.34
CA GLU A 133 -9.37 -4.57 -27.33
C GLU A 133 -9.31 -4.00 -25.88
N SER A 134 -8.47 -2.99 -25.61
CA SER A 134 -8.07 -2.65 -24.23
C SER A 134 -8.60 -1.31 -23.68
N ARG A 135 -9.52 -1.38 -22.70
CA ARG A 135 -9.88 -0.25 -21.80
C ARG A 135 -8.93 -0.08 -20.60
N GLU A 136 -8.01 -1.02 -20.37
CA GLU A 136 -6.87 -0.85 -19.47
C GLU A 136 -5.62 -0.55 -20.33
N PRO A 137 -4.68 0.31 -19.92
CA PRO A 137 -3.43 0.52 -20.66
C PRO A 137 -2.73 -0.82 -20.91
N ALA A 138 -2.22 -1.04 -22.13
CA ALA A 138 -1.58 -2.30 -22.50
C ALA A 138 -0.53 -2.72 -21.45
N GLU A 139 -0.61 -3.98 -20.96
CA GLU A 139 0.25 -4.47 -19.87
C GLU A 139 1.74 -4.51 -20.27
N ARG A 140 2.42 -3.37 -20.22
CA ARG A 140 3.82 -3.24 -20.62
C ARG A 140 4.75 -3.95 -19.62
N ARG A 141 5.28 -5.08 -20.09
CA ARG A 141 6.53 -5.78 -19.73
C ARG A 141 7.04 -5.62 -18.28
N GLY A 142 6.27 -6.11 -17.30
CA GLY A 142 6.79 -6.46 -15.97
C GLY A 142 7.20 -7.93 -15.88
N GLY A 143 8.23 -8.27 -15.10
CA GLY A 143 8.78 -9.63 -15.04
C GLY A 143 8.00 -10.64 -14.19
N PHE A 144 7.09 -10.18 -13.33
CA PHE A 144 6.62 -10.90 -12.15
C PHE A 144 5.19 -11.47 -12.20
N LYS A 145 4.58 -11.50 -13.39
CA LYS A 145 3.13 -11.75 -13.54
C LYS A 145 2.79 -12.63 -14.74
N PHE A 146 1.68 -13.35 -14.65
CA PHE A 146 1.00 -13.91 -15.82
C PHE A 146 0.23 -12.81 -16.59
N ASP A 147 0.28 -12.84 -17.93
CA ASP A 147 -0.55 -12.00 -18.82
C ASP A 147 -1.79 -12.80 -19.24
N PHE A 148 -2.97 -12.38 -18.76
CA PHE A 148 -4.27 -12.98 -19.03
C PHE A 148 -5.18 -12.03 -19.81
N ARG A 149 -5.83 -12.53 -20.85
CA ARG A 149 -6.77 -11.76 -21.67
C ARG A 149 -8.20 -11.90 -21.19
N TYR A 150 -8.98 -10.84 -21.38
CA TYR A 150 -10.44 -10.92 -21.38
C TYR A 150 -10.91 -11.60 -22.67
N VAL A 151 -11.93 -12.44 -22.53
CA VAL A 151 -12.66 -13.06 -23.64
C VAL A 151 -14.16 -12.89 -23.42
N ARG A 152 -14.94 -13.05 -24.48
CA ARG A 152 -16.42 -13.09 -24.40
C ARG A 152 -16.85 -14.38 -23.71
N ALA A 153 -17.73 -14.24 -22.73
CA ALA A 153 -18.39 -15.33 -22.03
C ALA A 153 -19.82 -14.92 -21.69
N ALA A 154 -20.68 -15.90 -21.40
CA ALA A 154 -21.93 -15.64 -20.70
C ALA A 154 -21.75 -15.98 -19.20
N VAL A 155 -22.48 -15.27 -18.35
CA VAL A 155 -22.55 -15.55 -16.91
C VAL A 155 -23.97 -15.44 -16.40
N GLU A 156 -24.35 -16.35 -15.53
CA GLU A 156 -25.61 -16.31 -14.77
C GLU A 156 -25.25 -16.10 -13.29
N LEU A 157 -25.88 -15.13 -12.62
CA LEU A 157 -25.71 -14.84 -11.20
C LEU A 157 -27.09 -14.94 -10.51
N ASN A 158 -27.34 -16.05 -9.82
CA ASN A 158 -28.69 -16.48 -9.44
C ASN A 158 -29.62 -16.45 -10.67
N ASP A 159 -30.66 -15.60 -10.64
CA ASP A 159 -31.65 -15.45 -11.71
C ASP A 159 -31.29 -14.36 -12.75
N GLU A 160 -30.13 -13.70 -12.62
CA GLU A 160 -29.67 -12.62 -13.52
C GLU A 160 -28.66 -13.16 -14.56
N SER A 161 -29.09 -13.26 -15.83
CA SER A 161 -28.26 -13.76 -16.94
C SER A 161 -27.67 -12.63 -17.79
N PHE A 162 -26.37 -12.71 -18.08
CA PHE A 162 -25.64 -11.79 -18.94
C PHE A 162 -25.01 -12.57 -20.10
N ALA A 163 -25.54 -12.38 -21.32
CA ALA A 163 -25.11 -13.13 -22.50
C ALA A 163 -23.69 -12.76 -22.98
N GLU A 164 -23.25 -11.53 -22.73
CA GLU A 164 -21.92 -11.04 -23.12
C GLU A 164 -21.25 -10.25 -22.01
N VAL A 165 -20.25 -10.87 -21.36
CA VAL A 165 -19.34 -10.25 -20.39
C VAL A 165 -17.89 -10.53 -20.75
N GLY A 166 -16.98 -9.71 -20.24
CA GLY A 166 -15.55 -9.98 -20.25
C GLY A 166 -15.16 -10.89 -19.10
N VAL A 167 -14.63 -12.09 -19.38
CA VAL A 167 -14.05 -12.98 -18.35
C VAL A 167 -12.57 -13.16 -18.58
N ARG A 168 -11.77 -13.16 -17.50
CA ARG A 168 -10.36 -13.55 -17.52
C ARG A 168 -9.92 -14.21 -16.22
N PHE A 169 -8.76 -14.86 -16.23
CA PHE A 169 -8.08 -15.26 -15.00
C PHE A 169 -7.40 -14.07 -14.29
N LYS A 170 -7.08 -14.22 -13.00
CA LYS A 170 -6.36 -13.22 -12.19
C LYS A 170 -5.29 -13.84 -11.27
N GLY A 171 -4.46 -13.00 -10.66
CA GLY A 171 -3.51 -13.41 -9.63
C GLY A 171 -2.29 -14.18 -10.15
N ASN A 172 -1.28 -14.35 -9.29
CA ASN A 172 -0.03 -15.02 -9.63
C ASN A 172 0.09 -16.36 -8.92
N SER A 173 0.27 -16.34 -7.59
CA SER A 173 0.23 -17.50 -6.71
C SER A 173 -1.08 -18.27 -6.90
N SER A 174 -2.23 -17.64 -6.65
CA SER A 174 -3.57 -18.24 -6.71
C SER A 174 -3.93 -18.93 -8.04
N TYR A 175 -3.35 -18.49 -9.17
CA TYR A 175 -3.49 -19.17 -10.47
C TYR A 175 -2.49 -20.32 -10.64
N GLY A 176 -1.20 -20.07 -10.39
CA GLY A 176 -0.12 -21.05 -10.60
C GLY A 176 -0.09 -22.17 -9.56
N MET A 177 -0.76 -21.98 -8.43
CA MET A 177 -0.84 -22.93 -7.31
C MET A 177 -1.78 -24.10 -7.56
N VAL A 178 -2.88 -23.89 -8.29
CA VAL A 178 -3.96 -24.90 -8.41
C VAL A 178 -3.74 -25.92 -9.54
N GLY A 179 -2.57 -25.89 -10.20
CA GLY A 179 -2.21 -26.85 -11.26
C GLY A 179 -3.27 -26.93 -12.35
N ASN A 180 -3.63 -28.14 -12.76
CA ASN A 180 -4.65 -28.38 -13.79
C ASN A 180 -6.11 -28.23 -13.31
N SER A 181 -6.35 -27.81 -12.06
CA SER A 181 -7.70 -27.64 -11.52
C SER A 181 -8.50 -26.58 -12.28
N PRO A 182 -9.81 -26.80 -12.51
CA PRO A 182 -10.71 -25.78 -13.05
C PRO A 182 -11.04 -24.69 -12.02
N LYS A 183 -10.72 -24.87 -10.72
CA LYS A 183 -10.90 -23.85 -9.66
C LYS A 183 -9.88 -22.70 -9.77
N ARG A 184 -9.81 -22.07 -10.94
CA ARG A 184 -8.96 -20.90 -11.23
C ARG A 184 -9.62 -19.62 -10.72
N PRO A 185 -8.87 -18.60 -10.28
CA PRO A 185 -9.44 -17.32 -9.87
C PRO A 185 -9.85 -16.49 -11.11
N PHE A 186 -11.06 -15.93 -11.12
CA PHE A 186 -11.59 -15.18 -12.25
C PHE A 186 -11.78 -13.68 -11.93
N LYS A 187 -11.87 -12.88 -12.98
CA LYS A 187 -12.42 -11.52 -12.96
C LYS A 187 -13.47 -11.39 -14.06
N ILE A 188 -14.63 -10.85 -13.71
CA ILE A 188 -15.75 -10.56 -14.60
C ILE A 188 -15.81 -9.04 -14.80
N ASP A 189 -16.01 -8.61 -16.04
CA ASP A 189 -16.11 -7.23 -16.51
C ASP A 189 -17.40 -7.12 -17.34
N PHE A 190 -18.47 -6.64 -16.71
CA PHE A 190 -19.82 -6.58 -17.28
C PHE A 190 -19.91 -5.55 -18.40
N ASP A 191 -19.17 -4.44 -18.31
CA ASP A 191 -19.30 -3.33 -19.26
C ASP A 191 -18.37 -3.45 -20.49
N ARG A 192 -17.52 -4.49 -20.50
CA ARG A 192 -16.43 -4.69 -21.48
C ARG A 192 -16.90 -4.69 -22.93
N TYR A 193 -17.93 -5.47 -23.20
CA TYR A 193 -18.45 -5.70 -24.56
C TYR A 193 -19.84 -5.07 -24.77
N VAL A 194 -20.63 -4.93 -23.69
CA VAL A 194 -21.92 -4.23 -23.70
C VAL A 194 -21.76 -2.93 -22.92
N SER A 195 -21.66 -1.81 -23.62
CA SER A 195 -21.39 -0.51 -23.00
C SER A 195 -22.53 -0.10 -22.04
N GLY A 196 -22.19 0.18 -20.79
CA GLY A 196 -23.15 0.57 -19.76
C GLY A 196 -23.84 -0.59 -19.05
N GLN A 197 -23.58 -1.85 -19.43
CA GLN A 197 -24.03 -3.02 -18.68
C GLN A 197 -23.30 -3.10 -17.33
N ASP A 198 -24.04 -3.37 -16.26
CA ASP A 198 -23.51 -3.60 -14.92
C ASP A 198 -24.37 -4.65 -14.19
N PHE A 199 -23.81 -5.20 -13.12
CA PHE A 199 -24.53 -6.05 -12.18
C PHE A 199 -24.79 -5.26 -10.91
N ARG A 200 -26.02 -4.78 -10.73
CA ARG A 200 -26.47 -4.04 -9.54
C ARG A 200 -25.58 -2.83 -9.20
N GLY A 201 -25.13 -2.09 -10.22
CA GLY A 201 -24.21 -0.95 -10.11
C GLY A 201 -22.71 -1.32 -10.18
N LEU A 202 -22.35 -2.60 -10.27
CA LEU A 202 -20.98 -3.08 -10.38
C LEU A 202 -20.61 -3.38 -11.83
N LYS A 203 -19.60 -2.67 -12.34
CA LYS A 203 -18.99 -2.95 -13.66
C LYS A 203 -18.08 -4.16 -13.63
N MET A 204 -17.51 -4.51 -12.47
CA MET A 204 -16.56 -5.60 -12.33
C MET A 204 -16.73 -6.36 -11.01
N LEU A 205 -16.50 -7.68 -11.06
CA LEU A 205 -16.45 -8.57 -9.91
C LEU A 205 -15.18 -9.43 -9.95
N ASN A 206 -14.57 -9.67 -8.78
CA ASN A 206 -13.43 -10.57 -8.64
C ASN A 206 -13.86 -11.85 -7.93
N LEU A 207 -13.56 -13.01 -8.51
CA LEU A 207 -13.81 -14.31 -7.93
C LEU A 207 -12.47 -14.88 -7.44
N THR A 208 -12.18 -14.76 -6.15
CA THR A 208 -11.00 -15.36 -5.52
C THR A 208 -11.28 -16.82 -5.18
N ASN A 209 -10.44 -17.73 -5.70
CA ASN A 209 -10.55 -19.18 -5.47
C ASN A 209 -10.06 -19.64 -4.09
N ASN A 210 -9.57 -18.70 -3.26
CA ASN A 210 -8.98 -18.94 -1.93
C ASN A 210 -7.97 -20.09 -1.92
N ALA A 211 -7.16 -20.22 -2.99
CA ALA A 211 -6.14 -21.27 -3.07
C ALA A 211 -5.25 -21.24 -1.82
N PHE A 212 -5.13 -22.40 -1.15
CA PHE A 212 -4.38 -22.59 0.09
C PHE A 212 -4.83 -21.81 1.34
N GLU A 213 -6.01 -21.20 1.34
CA GLU A 213 -6.61 -20.67 2.57
C GLU A 213 -7.53 -21.74 3.18
N PRO A 214 -7.14 -22.47 4.23
CA PRO A 214 -7.82 -23.69 4.66
C PRO A 214 -9.22 -23.48 5.25
N THR A 215 -9.60 -22.24 5.58
CA THR A 215 -10.96 -21.92 6.05
C THR A 215 -11.86 -21.36 4.96
N GLN A 216 -11.28 -20.79 3.89
CA GLN A 216 -11.96 -20.01 2.85
C GLN A 216 -12.64 -18.71 3.36
N LEU A 217 -12.36 -18.26 4.59
CA LEU A 217 -13.02 -17.11 5.24
C LEU A 217 -12.11 -15.89 5.43
N ARG A 218 -10.77 -16.06 5.43
CA ARG A 218 -9.82 -15.04 5.91
C ARG A 218 -9.89 -13.73 5.14
N GLU A 219 -10.07 -13.78 3.82
CA GLU A 219 -10.18 -12.58 2.99
C GLU A 219 -11.40 -11.72 3.38
N SER A 220 -12.58 -12.35 3.53
CA SER A 220 -13.80 -11.71 4.02
C SER A 220 -13.65 -11.12 5.42
N LEU A 221 -13.02 -11.88 6.33
CA LEU A 221 -12.80 -11.47 7.72
C LEU A 221 -11.84 -10.28 7.83
N ALA A 222 -10.74 -10.30 7.07
CA ALA A 222 -9.77 -9.23 7.01
C ALA A 222 -10.37 -7.95 6.43
N PHE A 223 -11.08 -8.03 5.29
CA PHE A 223 -11.77 -6.87 4.72
C PHE A 223 -12.82 -6.29 5.70
N ALA A 224 -13.54 -7.14 6.44
CA ALA A 224 -14.45 -6.67 7.48
C ALA A 224 -13.72 -5.93 8.62
N THR A 225 -12.56 -6.43 9.06
CA THR A 225 -11.72 -5.77 10.07
C THR A 225 -11.24 -4.38 9.62
N PHE A 226 -10.79 -4.25 8.36
CA PHE A 226 -10.43 -2.95 7.79
C PHE A 226 -11.62 -1.96 7.78
N ARG A 227 -12.81 -2.40 7.37
CA ARG A 227 -14.02 -1.55 7.40
C ARG A 227 -14.41 -1.16 8.82
N ALA A 228 -14.37 -2.11 9.77
CA ALA A 228 -14.67 -1.86 11.19
C ALA A 228 -13.66 -0.90 11.86
N ALA A 229 -12.41 -0.88 11.39
CA ALA A 229 -11.40 0.09 11.84
C ALA A 229 -11.62 1.51 11.27
N GLY A 230 -12.55 1.70 10.34
CA GLY A 230 -12.85 2.98 9.68
C GLY A 230 -12.12 3.21 8.35
N LEU A 231 -11.52 2.18 7.74
CA LEU A 231 -10.79 2.31 6.47
C LEU A 231 -11.66 1.93 5.26
N PRO A 232 -11.59 2.69 4.14
CA PRO A 232 -12.14 2.27 2.86
C PRO A 232 -11.52 0.94 2.42
N ALA A 233 -12.35 -0.11 2.32
CA ALA A 233 -11.91 -1.46 2.03
C ALA A 233 -13.01 -2.22 1.29
N ALA A 234 -12.61 -3.12 0.38
CA ALA A 234 -13.53 -3.88 -0.46
C ALA A 234 -14.57 -4.64 0.37
N ARG A 235 -15.76 -4.83 -0.20
CA ARG A 235 -16.80 -5.69 0.38
C ARG A 235 -16.75 -7.08 -0.22
N THR A 236 -17.29 -8.06 0.49
CA THR A 236 -17.24 -9.47 0.08
C THR A 236 -18.58 -10.19 0.26
N ALA A 237 -18.74 -11.25 -0.53
CA ALA A 237 -19.77 -12.28 -0.42
C ALA A 237 -19.13 -13.64 -0.77
N PHE A 238 -19.88 -14.72 -0.66
CA PHE A 238 -19.48 -16.02 -1.20
C PHE A 238 -20.18 -16.33 -2.53
N ALA A 239 -19.57 -17.21 -3.32
CA ALA A 239 -20.18 -17.76 -4.52
C ALA A 239 -19.96 -19.28 -4.64
N ASP A 240 -21.04 -20.01 -4.95
CA ASP A 240 -21.04 -21.38 -5.45
C ASP A 240 -20.89 -21.32 -6.98
N VAL A 241 -19.76 -21.78 -7.51
CA VAL A 241 -19.41 -21.56 -8.92
C VAL A 241 -19.44 -22.86 -9.72
N SER A 242 -20.12 -22.83 -10.87
CA SER A 242 -20.09 -23.87 -11.90
C SER A 242 -19.57 -23.34 -13.24
N LEU A 243 -19.06 -24.24 -14.08
CA LEU A 243 -18.38 -23.91 -15.34
C LEU A 243 -18.80 -24.86 -16.48
N THR A 244 -19.19 -24.27 -17.60
CA THR A 244 -19.38 -24.96 -18.89
C THR A 244 -18.32 -24.48 -19.88
N VAL A 245 -17.57 -25.44 -20.43
CA VAL A 245 -16.71 -25.29 -21.60
C VAL A 245 -16.99 -26.50 -22.50
N PRO A 246 -17.72 -26.33 -23.62
CA PRO A 246 -18.18 -27.44 -24.45
C PRO A 246 -17.08 -28.45 -24.80
N GLY A 247 -17.35 -29.74 -24.56
CA GLY A 247 -16.38 -30.82 -24.78
C GLY A 247 -15.26 -30.93 -23.74
N LYS A 248 -15.26 -30.11 -22.68
CA LYS A 248 -14.27 -30.14 -21.59
C LYS A 248 -14.90 -30.15 -20.19
N PHE A 249 -15.84 -29.25 -19.93
CA PHE A 249 -16.59 -29.13 -18.67
C PHE A 249 -18.07 -28.92 -19.01
N ASP A 250 -18.97 -29.67 -18.38
CA ASP A 250 -20.41 -29.58 -18.62
C ASP A 250 -21.12 -29.29 -17.29
N HIS A 251 -21.57 -28.04 -17.12
CA HIS A 251 -22.12 -27.47 -15.88
C HIS A 251 -21.38 -27.94 -14.60
N GLN A 252 -20.05 -28.04 -14.69
CA GLN A 252 -19.25 -28.65 -13.63
C GLN A 252 -19.13 -27.70 -12.45
N PHE A 253 -19.53 -28.14 -11.25
CA PHE A 253 -19.21 -27.43 -10.01
C PHE A 253 -17.68 -27.39 -9.79
N ILE A 254 -17.14 -26.18 -9.60
CA ILE A 254 -15.69 -25.95 -9.46
C ILE A 254 -15.27 -25.46 -8.07
N GLY A 255 -16.20 -25.12 -7.18
CA GLY A 255 -15.93 -24.83 -5.76
C GLY A 255 -16.55 -23.55 -5.22
N LEU A 256 -16.28 -23.27 -3.95
CA LEU A 256 -16.57 -22.00 -3.27
C LEU A 256 -15.57 -20.92 -3.66
N TYR A 257 -16.05 -19.71 -3.93
CA TYR A 257 -15.24 -18.53 -4.18
C TYR A 257 -15.58 -17.39 -3.23
N THR A 258 -14.59 -16.57 -2.85
CA THR A 258 -14.87 -15.24 -2.30
C THR A 258 -15.15 -14.30 -3.47
N LEU A 259 -16.33 -13.69 -3.47
CA LEU A 259 -16.67 -12.60 -4.35
C LEU A 259 -16.15 -11.29 -3.74
N VAL A 260 -15.17 -10.64 -4.37
CA VAL A 260 -14.51 -9.43 -3.86
C VAL A 260 -14.84 -8.24 -4.75
N GLU A 261 -15.30 -7.15 -4.13
CA GLU A 261 -15.54 -5.89 -4.80
C GLU A 261 -14.27 -5.33 -5.47
N GLN A 262 -14.40 -4.89 -6.73
CA GLN A 262 -13.31 -4.23 -7.42
C GLN A 262 -13.08 -2.82 -6.86
N VAL A 263 -11.84 -2.51 -6.50
CA VAL A 263 -11.41 -1.11 -6.27
C VAL A 263 -11.32 -0.41 -7.63
N ASP A 264 -12.34 0.37 -7.96
CA ASP A 264 -12.47 1.15 -9.20
C ASP A 264 -13.16 2.52 -8.96
N LYS A 265 -13.57 3.19 -10.05
CA LYS A 265 -14.28 4.49 -9.97
C LYS A 265 -15.61 4.42 -9.22
N GLY A 266 -16.28 3.26 -9.15
CA GLY A 266 -17.49 3.05 -8.35
C GLY A 266 -17.17 2.99 -6.86
N PHE A 267 -16.18 2.17 -6.48
CA PHE A 267 -15.64 2.13 -5.12
C PHE A 267 -15.20 3.52 -4.64
N LEU A 268 -14.39 4.22 -5.45
CA LEU A 268 -13.87 5.54 -5.11
C LEU A 268 -14.98 6.58 -4.87
N ARG A 269 -16.02 6.62 -5.73
CA ARG A 269 -17.16 7.53 -5.55
C ARG A 269 -17.88 7.33 -4.21
N ARG A 270 -18.05 6.09 -3.75
CA ARG A 270 -18.75 5.84 -2.49
C ARG A 270 -17.92 6.20 -1.25
N HIS A 271 -16.59 6.07 -1.32
CA HIS A 271 -15.71 6.33 -0.18
C HIS A 271 -15.13 7.75 -0.13
N PHE A 272 -14.99 8.43 -1.28
CA PHE A 272 -14.35 9.75 -1.40
C PHE A 272 -15.24 10.80 -2.12
N GLY A 273 -16.53 10.49 -2.32
CA GLY A 273 -17.51 11.33 -3.03
C GLY A 273 -17.24 11.51 -4.54
N ASN A 274 -16.08 11.11 -5.04
CA ASN A 274 -15.65 11.30 -6.42
C ASN A 274 -14.64 10.21 -6.85
N ALA A 275 -14.23 10.22 -8.12
CA ALA A 275 -13.22 9.30 -8.65
C ALA A 275 -12.27 9.98 -9.65
N LYS A 276 -11.87 11.23 -9.36
CA LYS A 276 -10.93 12.03 -10.19
C LYS A 276 -9.47 11.89 -9.77
N GLY A 277 -9.22 11.31 -8.59
CA GLY A 277 -7.89 11.04 -8.08
C GLY A 277 -7.14 9.98 -8.86
N LEU A 278 -5.83 9.92 -8.66
CA LEU A 278 -4.97 8.90 -9.28
C LEU A 278 -4.99 7.62 -8.45
N LEU A 279 -5.59 6.56 -9.00
CA LEU A 279 -5.55 5.21 -8.42
C LEU A 279 -4.38 4.43 -9.01
N LEU A 280 -3.53 3.88 -8.15
CA LEU A 280 -2.36 3.06 -8.45
C LEU A 280 -2.51 1.68 -7.80
N LYS A 281 -1.99 0.64 -8.44
CA LYS A 281 -1.85 -0.69 -7.82
C LYS A 281 -0.41 -1.19 -8.00
N PRO A 282 0.51 -0.86 -7.09
CA PRO A 282 1.92 -1.22 -7.24
C PRO A 282 2.11 -2.74 -7.30
N GLU A 283 2.94 -3.20 -8.24
CA GLU A 283 3.27 -4.63 -8.44
C GLU A 283 4.77 -4.88 -8.15
N GLY A 284 5.35 -4.06 -7.27
CA GLY A 284 6.72 -4.17 -6.78
C GLY A 284 6.83 -4.91 -5.44
N ILE A 285 8.07 -5.19 -5.03
CA ILE A 285 8.41 -5.76 -3.72
C ILE A 285 9.17 -4.70 -2.93
N GLN A 286 8.79 -4.52 -1.67
CA GLN A 286 9.29 -3.57 -0.66
C GLN A 286 9.22 -2.06 -1.01
N GLY A 287 8.42 -1.33 -0.23
CA GLY A 287 8.48 0.13 -0.11
C GLY A 287 7.88 0.93 -1.27
N LEU A 288 8.20 2.25 -1.27
CA LEU A 288 7.82 3.23 -2.29
C LEU A 288 9.11 3.83 -2.90
N PRO A 289 9.82 3.10 -3.78
CA PRO A 289 11.09 3.58 -4.32
C PRO A 289 10.91 4.82 -5.20
N TYR A 290 11.86 5.76 -5.08
CA TYR A 290 12.06 6.83 -6.05
C TYR A 290 12.71 6.27 -7.32
N LEU A 291 12.14 6.58 -8.48
CA LEU A 291 12.51 6.01 -9.78
C LEU A 291 12.98 7.08 -10.78
N GLY A 292 13.57 8.17 -10.28
CA GLY A 292 13.97 9.32 -11.08
C GLY A 292 12.90 10.41 -11.13
N SER A 293 13.10 11.37 -12.04
CA SER A 293 12.22 12.52 -12.30
C SER A 293 11.18 12.24 -13.39
N GLU A 294 11.43 11.21 -14.21
CA GLU A 294 10.59 10.89 -15.36
C GLU A 294 9.42 10.00 -14.95
N TRP A 295 8.27 10.17 -15.60
CA TRP A 295 7.07 9.43 -15.24
C TRP A 295 7.09 7.95 -15.66
N GLN A 296 7.71 7.61 -16.79
CA GLN A 296 7.60 6.27 -17.38
C GLN A 296 7.97 5.12 -16.41
N PRO A 297 9.08 5.18 -15.62
CA PRO A 297 9.40 4.15 -14.64
C PRO A 297 8.33 3.98 -13.56
N TYR A 298 7.64 5.07 -13.18
CA TYR A 298 6.55 5.02 -12.21
C TYR A 298 5.31 4.35 -12.79
N GLU A 299 4.98 4.60 -14.06
CA GLU A 299 3.85 3.92 -14.73
C GLU A 299 4.05 2.40 -14.76
N GLU A 300 5.28 1.95 -15.03
CA GLU A 300 5.65 0.52 -15.07
C GLU A 300 5.67 -0.16 -13.68
N PHE A 301 5.97 0.59 -12.60
CA PHE A 301 6.03 0.06 -11.23
C PHE A 301 4.71 0.17 -10.47
N TYR A 302 4.12 1.37 -10.46
CA TYR A 302 2.93 1.72 -9.67
C TYR A 302 1.60 1.42 -10.38
N ARG A 303 1.62 1.13 -11.69
CA ARG A 303 0.49 0.64 -12.51
C ARG A 303 -0.82 1.42 -12.29
N PRO A 304 -0.93 2.63 -12.86
CA PRO A 304 -2.16 3.41 -12.84
C PRO A 304 -3.39 2.61 -13.30
N LYS A 305 -4.49 2.81 -12.58
CA LYS A 305 -5.85 2.29 -12.87
C LYS A 305 -6.82 3.40 -13.27
N THR A 306 -6.35 4.64 -13.21
CA THR A 306 -6.92 5.83 -13.80
C THR A 306 -5.84 6.53 -14.61
N GLU A 307 -6.23 7.33 -15.60
CA GLU A 307 -5.31 8.23 -16.30
C GLU A 307 -4.69 9.22 -15.30
N ALA A 308 -3.38 9.46 -15.41
CA ALA A 308 -2.62 10.34 -14.54
C ALA A 308 -2.36 11.68 -15.25
N ASN A 309 -2.77 12.80 -14.65
CA ASN A 309 -2.36 14.12 -15.12
C ASN A 309 -1.01 14.55 -14.53
N GLU A 310 -0.35 15.56 -15.11
CA GLU A 310 1.00 15.98 -14.70
C GLU A 310 1.13 16.32 -13.20
N ALA A 311 0.15 16.99 -12.60
CA ALA A 311 0.19 17.29 -11.17
C ALA A 311 0.15 16.01 -10.31
N GLN A 312 -0.66 15.03 -10.69
CA GLN A 312 -0.74 13.74 -10.00
C GLN A 312 0.54 12.89 -10.18
N LYS A 313 1.17 12.97 -11.37
CA LYS A 313 2.47 12.34 -11.63
C LYS A 313 3.56 12.91 -10.72
N GLN A 314 3.67 14.24 -10.68
CA GLN A 314 4.63 14.93 -9.81
C GLN A 314 4.37 14.65 -8.33
N ARG A 315 3.11 14.54 -7.90
CA ARG A 315 2.73 14.21 -6.52
C ARG A 315 3.16 12.81 -6.06
N LEU A 316 3.36 11.86 -6.98
CA LEU A 316 3.95 10.55 -6.68
C LEU A 316 5.47 10.64 -6.56
N ILE A 317 6.11 11.35 -7.51
CA ILE A 317 7.57 11.60 -7.53
C ILE A 317 8.00 12.36 -6.26
N GLU A 318 7.18 13.30 -5.79
CA GLU A 318 7.37 14.06 -4.56
C GLU A 318 7.34 13.15 -3.32
N LEU A 319 6.31 12.29 -3.19
CA LEU A 319 6.18 11.34 -2.08
C LEU A 319 7.38 10.39 -2.00
N THR A 320 7.75 9.74 -3.11
CA THR A 320 8.85 8.79 -3.13
C THR A 320 10.19 9.49 -2.87
N ARG A 321 10.39 10.71 -3.40
CA ARG A 321 11.59 11.52 -3.12
C ARG A 321 11.69 11.86 -1.63
N LEU A 322 10.60 12.36 -1.02
CA LEU A 322 10.58 12.72 0.41
C LEU A 322 10.92 11.51 1.29
N ILE A 323 10.31 10.34 1.02
CA ILE A 323 10.60 9.09 1.72
C ILE A 323 12.06 8.69 1.55
N SER A 324 12.54 8.59 0.30
CA SER A 324 13.88 8.10 -0.05
C SER A 324 15.01 9.00 0.46
N PHE A 325 14.79 10.30 0.58
CA PHE A 325 15.91 11.24 0.58
C PHE A 325 15.94 12.35 1.61
N ALA A 326 14.79 12.90 2.01
CA ALA A 326 14.77 14.01 2.96
C ALA A 326 15.54 13.64 4.25
N ASN A 327 16.08 14.62 4.97
CA ASN A 327 16.48 14.39 6.36
C ASN A 327 15.23 14.18 7.25
N ASP A 328 15.41 13.80 8.51
CA ASP A 328 14.26 13.42 9.36
C ASP A 328 13.41 14.62 9.80
N ASP A 329 13.99 15.81 9.95
CA ASP A 329 13.25 17.04 10.23
C ASP A 329 12.41 17.48 9.02
N GLU A 330 13.00 17.48 7.82
CA GLU A 330 12.32 17.75 6.55
C GLU A 330 11.17 16.77 6.31
N PHE A 331 11.42 15.48 6.53
CA PHE A 331 10.41 14.44 6.40
C PHE A 331 9.26 14.66 7.39
N ALA A 332 9.58 14.85 8.68
CA ALA A 332 8.57 15.05 9.72
C ALA A 332 7.71 16.30 9.48
N ALA A 333 8.31 17.37 8.97
CA ALA A 333 7.61 18.61 8.62
C ALA A 333 6.70 18.48 7.38
N GLN A 334 7.06 17.65 6.40
CA GLN A 334 6.38 17.60 5.10
C GLN A 334 5.46 16.39 4.90
N ILE A 335 5.72 15.24 5.53
CA ILE A 335 5.06 13.97 5.16
C ILE A 335 3.53 14.01 5.27
N ASP A 336 2.98 14.63 6.32
CA ASP A 336 1.52 14.73 6.52
C ASP A 336 0.85 15.68 5.51
N THR A 337 1.63 16.50 4.78
CA THR A 337 1.10 17.31 3.67
C THR A 337 0.93 16.51 2.37
N ILE A 338 1.53 15.32 2.27
CA ILE A 338 1.60 14.49 1.05
C ILE A 338 0.88 13.14 1.23
N LEU A 339 1.00 12.54 2.41
CA LEU A 339 0.42 11.26 2.80
C LEU A 339 -0.57 11.50 3.94
N ASN A 340 -1.79 10.97 3.85
CA ASN A 340 -2.75 11.08 4.94
C ASN A 340 -2.32 10.14 6.08
N LEU A 341 -1.72 10.69 7.15
CA LEU A 341 -1.13 9.88 8.20
C LEU A 341 -2.15 9.25 9.16
N ASP A 342 -3.39 9.74 9.28
CA ASP A 342 -4.43 8.97 9.99
C ASP A 342 -4.74 7.68 9.23
N ASN A 343 -5.04 7.77 7.93
CA ASN A 343 -5.28 6.61 7.09
C ASN A 343 -4.08 5.64 7.10
N PHE A 344 -2.85 6.13 6.92
CA PHE A 344 -1.66 5.27 6.87
C PHE A 344 -1.38 4.58 8.21
N THR A 345 -1.40 5.32 9.33
CA THR A 345 -1.14 4.71 10.66
C THR A 345 -2.26 3.76 11.09
N ARG A 346 -3.52 4.03 10.70
CA ARG A 346 -4.66 3.13 10.87
C ARG A 346 -4.50 1.87 10.02
N TYR A 347 -4.04 2.00 8.77
CA TYR A 347 -3.77 0.88 7.86
C TYR A 347 -2.71 -0.06 8.43
N ILE A 348 -1.55 0.45 8.85
CA ILE A 348 -0.50 -0.40 9.44
C ILE A 348 -0.90 -0.98 10.80
N ALA A 349 -1.76 -0.30 11.57
CA ALA A 349 -2.31 -0.85 12.82
C ALA A 349 -3.26 -2.03 12.55
N VAL A 350 -4.12 -1.97 11.53
CA VAL A 350 -4.92 -3.14 11.12
C VAL A 350 -3.99 -4.27 10.63
N CYS A 351 -3.00 -3.96 9.80
CA CYS A 351 -2.02 -4.95 9.35
C CYS A 351 -1.26 -5.61 10.52
N SER A 352 -0.94 -4.87 11.58
CA SER A 352 -0.32 -5.39 12.81
C SER A 352 -1.28 -6.28 13.62
N ALA A 353 -2.55 -5.89 13.73
CA ALA A 353 -3.57 -6.64 14.45
C ALA A 353 -3.90 -7.99 13.80
N ILE A 354 -4.06 -8.03 12.47
CA ILE A 354 -4.42 -9.27 11.74
C ILE A 354 -3.23 -9.99 11.10
N VAL A 355 -2.02 -9.45 11.25
CA VAL A 355 -0.75 -9.92 10.66
C VAL A 355 -0.86 -10.08 9.14
N ASN A 356 -1.02 -8.94 8.46
CA ASN A 356 -1.15 -8.84 7.01
C ASN A 356 0.21 -8.64 6.33
N LEU A 357 0.98 -9.71 6.19
CA LEU A 357 2.39 -9.64 5.78
C LEU A 357 2.64 -9.75 4.27
N ASP A 358 1.63 -10.14 3.49
CA ASP A 358 1.68 -10.05 2.01
C ASP A 358 1.35 -8.62 1.52
N SER A 359 1.28 -7.65 2.45
CA SER A 359 0.91 -6.26 2.20
C SER A 359 2.12 -5.31 2.20
N PHE A 360 1.88 -3.99 2.15
CA PHE A 360 2.92 -2.96 2.22
C PHE A 360 3.91 -3.13 3.39
N VAL A 361 3.44 -3.62 4.55
CA VAL A 361 4.28 -3.74 5.75
C VAL A 361 5.22 -4.95 5.75
N GLY A 362 5.01 -5.93 4.86
CA GLY A 362 5.84 -7.13 4.75
C GLY A 362 6.53 -7.23 3.39
N ILE A 363 5.97 -8.05 2.49
CA ILE A 363 6.49 -8.23 1.12
C ILE A 363 6.50 -6.91 0.33
N GLY A 364 5.63 -5.96 0.67
CA GLY A 364 5.50 -4.69 -0.04
C GLY A 364 4.54 -4.74 -1.24
N HIS A 365 3.63 -5.71 -1.26
CA HIS A 365 2.66 -5.95 -2.34
C HIS A 365 1.22 -5.75 -1.85
N ASN A 366 0.20 -6.04 -2.66
CA ASN A 366 -1.22 -6.13 -2.27
C ASN A 366 -1.82 -4.91 -1.53
N TYR A 367 -1.60 -3.73 -2.09
CA TYR A 367 -2.31 -2.49 -1.73
C TYR A 367 -2.63 -1.69 -2.99
N TYR A 368 -3.57 -0.75 -2.88
CA TYR A 368 -3.65 0.38 -3.80
C TYR A 368 -3.17 1.64 -3.08
N LEU A 369 -2.63 2.57 -3.87
CA LEU A 369 -2.51 3.97 -3.47
C LEU A 369 -3.57 4.77 -4.23
N TYR A 370 -4.29 5.64 -3.53
CA TYR A 370 -5.17 6.60 -4.15
C TYR A 370 -4.76 8.01 -3.74
N LEU A 371 -4.56 8.90 -4.71
CA LEU A 371 -4.38 10.32 -4.44
C LEU A 371 -5.76 10.98 -4.37
N ASP A 372 -6.26 11.20 -3.16
CA ASP A 372 -7.58 11.79 -2.96
C ASP A 372 -7.58 13.26 -3.41
N PRO A 373 -8.38 13.66 -4.43
CA PRO A 373 -8.38 15.04 -4.91
C PRO A 373 -9.10 16.02 -3.98
N ALA A 374 -9.77 15.56 -2.92
CA ALA A 374 -10.35 16.45 -1.91
C ALA A 374 -9.29 17.05 -0.97
N ASP A 375 -8.24 16.28 -0.69
CA ASP A 375 -7.19 16.57 0.30
C ASP A 375 -5.79 16.69 -0.37
N ASN A 376 -5.68 16.28 -1.64
CA ASN A 376 -4.43 16.12 -2.41
C ASN A 376 -3.37 15.26 -1.68
N ARG A 377 -3.82 14.31 -0.86
CA ARG A 377 -2.97 13.38 -0.11
C ARG A 377 -3.19 11.94 -0.54
N TRP A 378 -2.11 11.16 -0.47
CA TRP A 378 -2.16 9.72 -0.72
C TRP A 378 -2.87 8.99 0.43
N VAL A 379 -3.68 8.00 0.09
CA VAL A 379 -4.28 7.04 1.01
C VAL A 379 -3.95 5.61 0.58
N PHE A 380 -3.75 4.73 1.56
CA PHE A 380 -3.57 3.29 1.36
C PHE A 380 -4.92 2.59 1.43
N LEU A 381 -5.16 1.68 0.48
CA LEU A 381 -6.34 0.81 0.44
C LEU A 381 -5.87 -0.67 0.45
N PRO A 382 -6.47 -1.55 1.27
CA PRO A 382 -6.10 -2.95 1.34
C PRO A 382 -6.55 -3.75 0.10
N TRP A 383 -5.80 -4.79 -0.26
CA TRP A 383 -6.12 -5.74 -1.31
C TRP A 383 -5.57 -7.14 -0.97
N ASP A 384 -6.07 -8.21 -1.62
CA ASP A 384 -5.58 -9.61 -1.52
C ASP A 384 -5.27 -10.06 -0.09
N LEU A 385 -6.31 -10.22 0.74
CA LEU A 385 -6.16 -10.39 2.19
C LEU A 385 -6.24 -11.85 2.67
N ASN A 386 -6.10 -12.82 1.77
CA ASN A 386 -6.14 -14.24 2.12
C ASN A 386 -4.96 -14.71 3.00
N GLY A 387 -3.79 -14.07 2.89
CA GLY A 387 -2.57 -14.38 3.67
C GLY A 387 -2.58 -13.91 5.13
N THR A 388 -3.70 -13.39 5.64
CA THR A 388 -3.85 -12.85 7.01
C THR A 388 -4.06 -13.93 8.07
N PHE A 389 -4.11 -13.56 9.34
CA PHE A 389 -4.39 -14.45 10.48
C PHE A 389 -3.49 -15.71 10.49
N GLY A 390 -2.18 -15.49 10.30
CA GLY A 390 -1.15 -16.52 10.28
C GLY A 390 -1.06 -17.37 9.01
N ALA A 391 -1.85 -17.11 7.97
CA ALA A 391 -1.91 -17.95 6.77
C ALA A 391 -0.72 -17.80 5.80
N LEU A 392 0.05 -16.71 5.88
CA LEU A 392 1.22 -16.53 5.03
C LEU A 392 2.41 -17.38 5.55
N GLY A 393 2.48 -18.65 5.14
CA GLY A 393 3.53 -19.58 5.57
C GLY A 393 4.97 -19.15 5.27
N LEU A 394 5.18 -18.17 4.37
CA LEU A 394 6.49 -17.55 4.10
C LEU A 394 6.95 -16.56 5.18
N ALA A 395 6.09 -16.20 6.15
CA ALA A 395 6.40 -15.31 7.26
C ALA A 395 6.96 -16.02 8.51
N GLY A 396 7.39 -17.27 8.37
CA GLY A 396 7.93 -18.08 9.47
C GLY A 396 6.86 -18.61 10.43
N PRO A 397 7.26 -19.18 11.58
CA PRO A 397 6.36 -19.87 12.50
C PRO A 397 5.19 -19.01 12.99
N VAL A 398 4.01 -19.60 13.12
CA VAL A 398 2.79 -18.91 13.57
C VAL A 398 2.99 -18.25 14.93
N ASP A 399 3.71 -18.91 15.84
CA ASP A 399 4.02 -18.36 17.17
C ASP A 399 4.95 -17.14 17.13
N ARG A 400 5.76 -16.98 16.07
CA ARG A 400 6.54 -15.75 15.83
C ARG A 400 5.65 -14.64 15.26
N GLN A 401 4.74 -14.98 14.37
CA GLN A 401 3.75 -14.05 13.80
C GLN A 401 2.78 -13.50 14.87
N ILE A 402 2.26 -14.35 15.75
CA ILE A 402 1.40 -13.96 16.88
C ILE A 402 2.13 -13.00 17.83
N GLU A 403 3.42 -13.24 18.05
CA GLU A 403 4.28 -12.47 18.97
C GLU A 403 4.91 -11.23 18.33
N TRP A 404 4.59 -10.92 17.07
CA TRP A 404 5.20 -9.82 16.32
C TRP A 404 5.11 -8.47 17.03
N ALA A 405 6.21 -7.72 17.05
CA ALA A 405 6.37 -6.47 17.78
C ALA A 405 5.34 -5.40 17.41
N ALA A 406 4.57 -4.93 18.40
CA ALA A 406 3.59 -3.86 18.26
C ALA A 406 4.23 -2.55 17.77
N ASP A 407 5.40 -2.18 18.31
CA ASP A 407 6.11 -0.93 17.97
C ASP A 407 7.00 -1.03 16.71
N SER A 408 7.07 -2.20 16.08
CA SER A 408 7.76 -2.40 14.80
C SER A 408 6.85 -3.17 13.84
N PRO A 409 5.76 -2.54 13.36
CA PRO A 409 4.74 -3.16 12.51
C PRO A 409 5.16 -3.21 11.04
N ALA A 410 6.43 -3.53 10.77
CA ALA A 410 6.94 -3.92 9.47
C ALA A 410 7.90 -5.12 9.61
N THR A 411 8.11 -5.87 8.53
CA THR A 411 9.14 -6.93 8.52
C THR A 411 10.45 -6.41 7.96
N GLY A 412 11.54 -6.59 8.69
CA GLY A 412 12.82 -5.96 8.34
C GLY A 412 12.70 -4.43 8.33
N TYR A 413 13.37 -3.78 7.38
CA TYR A 413 13.38 -2.32 7.25
C TYR A 413 12.29 -1.85 6.28
N ASN A 414 11.33 -1.05 6.76
CA ASN A 414 10.34 -0.36 5.94
C ASN A 414 10.43 1.14 6.18
N ARG A 415 11.20 1.80 5.33
CA ARG A 415 11.55 3.22 5.46
C ARG A 415 10.37 4.17 5.73
N LEU A 416 9.19 3.92 5.15
CA LEU A 416 8.03 4.78 5.40
C LEU A 416 7.46 4.53 6.80
N VAL A 417 7.28 3.27 7.19
CA VAL A 417 6.81 2.90 8.54
C VAL A 417 7.79 3.38 9.60
N ASP A 418 9.07 3.08 9.44
CA ASP A 418 10.13 3.39 10.41
C ASP A 418 10.25 4.90 10.63
N ARG A 419 10.22 5.72 9.56
CA ARG A 419 10.32 7.18 9.67
C ARG A 419 9.04 7.83 10.20
N VAL A 420 7.86 7.30 9.88
CA VAL A 420 6.59 7.80 10.47
C VAL A 420 6.53 7.50 11.98
N LEU A 421 6.96 6.31 12.40
CA LEU A 421 6.99 5.90 13.81
C LEU A 421 8.19 6.45 14.60
N ALA A 422 9.18 7.04 13.93
CA ALA A 422 10.20 7.87 14.58
C ALA A 422 9.62 9.21 15.07
N ILE A 423 8.55 9.72 14.45
CA ILE A 423 7.88 10.97 14.87
C ILE A 423 7.00 10.66 16.09
N PRO A 424 7.28 11.21 17.30
CA PRO A 424 6.63 10.77 18.53
C PRO A 424 5.09 10.86 18.49
N ALA A 425 4.55 11.97 17.97
CA ALA A 425 3.11 12.17 17.85
C ALA A 425 2.42 11.08 16.98
N TRP A 426 3.07 10.66 15.88
CA TRP A 426 2.51 9.64 14.99
C TRP A 426 2.69 8.22 15.50
N ARG A 427 3.80 7.94 16.23
CA ARG A 427 3.98 6.70 16.99
C ARG A 427 2.92 6.53 18.07
N ASP A 428 2.68 7.56 18.86
CA ASP A 428 1.74 7.51 19.98
C ASP A 428 0.29 7.41 19.45
N ALA A 429 -0.02 8.13 18.36
CA ALA A 429 -1.30 8.00 17.66
C ALA A 429 -1.48 6.63 16.97
N TYR A 430 -0.41 6.03 16.42
CA TYR A 430 -0.42 4.64 15.96
C TYR A 430 -0.73 3.65 17.09
N ARG A 431 -0.07 3.75 18.25
CA ARG A 431 -0.37 2.91 19.43
C ARG A 431 -1.80 3.10 19.91
N ALA A 432 -2.33 4.32 19.87
CA ALA A 432 -3.73 4.60 20.20
C ALA A 432 -4.70 3.92 19.21
N ARG A 433 -4.44 4.03 17.88
CA ARG A 433 -5.22 3.34 16.84
C ARG A 433 -5.15 1.82 16.97
N LEU A 434 -3.99 1.25 17.33
CA LEU A 434 -3.85 -0.18 17.54
C LEU A 434 -4.68 -0.66 18.75
N ARG A 435 -4.69 0.08 19.86
CA ARG A 435 -5.62 -0.20 20.99
C ARG A 435 -7.09 -0.06 20.59
N GLU A 436 -7.45 0.97 19.81
CA GLU A 436 -8.80 1.12 19.28
C GLU A 436 -9.22 -0.09 18.42
N ILE A 437 -8.36 -0.56 17.53
CA ILE A 437 -8.62 -1.71 16.65
C ILE A 437 -8.80 -2.98 17.47
N LEU A 438 -7.94 -3.23 18.46
CA LEU A 438 -8.03 -4.36 19.37
C LEU A 438 -9.36 -4.41 20.13
N GLU A 439 -9.92 -3.25 20.51
CA GLU A 439 -11.22 -3.18 21.19
C GLU A 439 -12.42 -3.17 20.24
N LYS A 440 -12.35 -2.50 19.08
CA LYS A 440 -13.54 -2.23 18.23
C LYS A 440 -13.63 -3.05 16.94
N ALA A 441 -12.52 -3.56 16.43
CA ALA A 441 -12.45 -4.16 15.10
C ALA A 441 -11.87 -5.59 15.10
N SER A 442 -11.06 -5.95 16.10
CA SER A 442 -10.37 -7.25 16.13
C SER A 442 -10.39 -7.98 17.47
N ARG A 443 -11.33 -7.68 18.39
CA ARG A 443 -11.53 -8.54 19.58
C ARG A 443 -12.23 -9.85 19.19
N PRO A 444 -11.99 -10.97 19.90
CA PRO A 444 -12.66 -12.25 19.66
C PRO A 444 -14.19 -12.12 19.60
N GLU A 445 -14.80 -11.43 20.57
CA GLU A 445 -16.26 -11.31 20.73
C GLU A 445 -16.95 -10.51 19.59
N ILE A 446 -16.18 -9.75 18.81
CA ILE A 446 -16.67 -9.03 17.61
C ILE A 446 -16.48 -9.88 16.35
N LEU A 447 -15.37 -10.60 16.25
CA LEU A 447 -15.04 -11.39 15.05
C LEU A 447 -15.62 -12.81 15.06
N GLU A 448 -15.85 -13.42 16.22
CA GLU A 448 -16.43 -14.77 16.35
C GLU A 448 -17.85 -14.87 15.75
N PRO A 449 -18.81 -13.97 16.04
CA PRO A 449 -20.13 -14.02 15.40
C PRO A 449 -20.06 -13.89 13.87
N LEU A 450 -19.11 -13.09 13.36
CA LEU A 450 -18.87 -12.95 11.93
C LEU A 450 -18.25 -14.22 11.33
N ILE A 451 -17.28 -14.85 12.00
CA ILE A 451 -16.69 -16.13 11.59
C ILE A 451 -17.77 -17.21 11.51
N LEU A 452 -18.60 -17.36 12.56
CA LEU A 452 -19.69 -18.34 12.60
C LEU A 452 -20.74 -18.10 11.49
N GLN A 453 -21.04 -16.84 11.17
CA GLN A 453 -21.94 -16.52 10.05
C GLN A 453 -21.30 -16.84 8.69
N LEU A 454 -20.01 -16.54 8.50
CA LEU A 454 -19.28 -16.90 7.27
C LEU A 454 -19.19 -18.43 7.10
N GLU A 455 -18.87 -19.17 8.17
CA GLU A 455 -18.88 -20.64 8.20
C GLU A 455 -20.25 -21.21 7.84
N LYS A 456 -21.33 -20.63 8.40
CA LYS A 456 -22.70 -21.04 8.10
C LYS A 456 -23.04 -20.85 6.62
N THR A 457 -22.72 -19.69 6.05
CA THR A 457 -22.97 -19.38 4.63
C THR A 457 -22.17 -20.27 3.68
N ALA A 458 -20.91 -20.60 4.03
CA ALA A 458 -20.02 -21.40 3.19
C ALA A 458 -20.28 -22.92 3.25
N ARG A 459 -20.86 -23.42 4.36
CA ARG A 459 -20.86 -24.84 4.74
C ARG A 459 -21.27 -25.82 3.64
N GLU A 460 -22.45 -25.64 3.04
CA GLU A 460 -22.98 -26.58 2.06
C GLU A 460 -22.09 -26.70 0.80
N VAL A 461 -21.53 -25.57 0.36
CA VAL A 461 -20.63 -25.50 -0.79
C VAL A 461 -19.28 -26.15 -0.46
N LEU A 462 -18.78 -25.98 0.77
CA LEU A 462 -17.57 -26.66 1.24
C LEU A 462 -17.77 -28.18 1.39
N ASP A 463 -18.92 -28.63 1.88
CA ASP A 463 -19.29 -30.05 1.97
C ASP A 463 -19.45 -30.71 0.58
N ARG A 464 -19.70 -29.91 -0.45
CA ARG A 464 -19.64 -30.32 -1.87
C ARG A 464 -18.20 -30.28 -2.40
N GLU A 465 -17.44 -29.23 -2.10
CA GLU A 465 -16.06 -29.07 -2.57
C GLU A 465 -15.11 -30.13 -2.01
N ALA A 466 -15.29 -30.54 -0.75
CA ALA A 466 -14.52 -31.61 -0.11
C ALA A 466 -14.63 -32.99 -0.81
N LYS A 467 -15.58 -33.14 -1.74
CA LYS A 467 -15.77 -34.35 -2.57
C LYS A 467 -15.06 -34.26 -3.93
N LEU A 468 -14.56 -33.08 -4.31
CA LEU A 468 -13.77 -32.90 -5.52
C LEU A 468 -12.34 -33.47 -5.32
N PRO A 469 -11.68 -33.94 -6.39
CA PRO A 469 -10.28 -34.34 -6.31
C PRO A 469 -9.40 -33.15 -5.90
N PRO A 470 -8.40 -33.35 -5.01
CA PRO A 470 -7.49 -32.29 -4.62
C PRO A 470 -6.65 -31.83 -5.84
N PRO A 471 -6.30 -30.53 -5.93
CA PRO A 471 -5.52 -30.02 -7.06
C PRO A 471 -4.12 -30.66 -7.11
N GLU A 472 -3.67 -31.03 -8.30
CA GLU A 472 -2.30 -31.48 -8.52
C GLU A 472 -1.33 -30.29 -8.43
N LEU A 473 -0.76 -30.11 -7.25
CA LEU A 473 0.15 -29.02 -6.95
C LEU A 473 1.50 -29.18 -7.68
N PRO A 474 1.99 -28.15 -8.41
CA PRO A 474 3.33 -28.17 -8.99
C PRO A 474 4.42 -28.40 -7.93
N ALA A 475 5.49 -29.11 -8.29
CA ALA A 475 6.51 -29.58 -7.34
C ALA A 475 7.11 -28.46 -6.45
N MET A 476 7.35 -27.26 -7.02
CA MET A 476 7.81 -26.10 -6.26
C MET A 476 6.80 -25.65 -5.20
N TRP A 477 5.51 -25.61 -5.52
CA TRP A 477 4.47 -25.26 -4.56
C TRP A 477 4.30 -26.34 -3.49
N ARG A 478 4.36 -27.63 -3.86
CA ARG A 478 4.40 -28.72 -2.86
C ARG A 478 5.54 -28.54 -1.86
N MET A 479 6.73 -28.20 -2.35
CA MET A 479 7.91 -27.97 -1.52
C MET A 479 7.74 -26.75 -0.60
N LEU A 480 7.27 -25.61 -1.12
CA LEU A 480 7.03 -24.40 -0.33
C LEU A 480 5.96 -24.62 0.75
N MET A 481 4.86 -25.31 0.40
CA MET A 481 3.78 -25.61 1.34
C MET A 481 4.21 -26.62 2.41
N ALA A 482 5.07 -27.58 2.09
CA ALA A 482 5.62 -28.53 3.06
C ALA A 482 6.61 -27.89 4.08
N MET A 483 7.11 -26.69 3.80
CA MET A 483 7.91 -25.90 4.75
C MET A 483 7.06 -24.99 5.65
N GLY A 484 5.79 -24.76 5.32
CA GLY A 484 4.89 -23.90 6.10
C GLY A 484 4.19 -24.67 7.22
N GLU A 485 4.07 -24.05 8.39
CA GLU A 485 3.15 -24.52 9.42
C GLU A 485 1.69 -24.39 8.95
N LYS A 486 0.83 -25.35 9.29
CA LYS A 486 -0.61 -25.23 9.05
C LYS A 486 -1.14 -24.06 9.90
N PRO A 487 -1.82 -23.06 9.32
CA PRO A 487 -2.28 -21.93 10.10
C PRO A 487 -3.39 -22.34 11.08
N PRO A 488 -3.50 -21.65 12.23
CA PRO A 488 -4.51 -21.91 13.25
C PRO A 488 -5.93 -21.59 12.74
N SER A 489 -6.95 -21.87 13.56
CA SER A 489 -8.27 -21.29 13.31
C SER A 489 -8.21 -19.76 13.47
N PRO A 490 -9.04 -18.99 12.75
CA PRO A 490 -9.09 -17.54 12.94
C PRO A 490 -9.38 -17.14 14.41
N ILE A 491 -10.24 -17.89 15.12
CA ILE A 491 -10.57 -17.65 16.53
C ILE A 491 -9.34 -17.83 17.44
N ASP A 492 -8.58 -18.92 17.29
CA ASP A 492 -7.33 -19.15 18.05
C ASP A 492 -6.33 -18.03 17.79
N PHE A 493 -6.14 -17.69 16.51
CA PHE A 493 -5.22 -16.62 16.11
C PHE A 493 -5.60 -15.29 16.74
N ILE A 494 -6.84 -14.85 16.59
CA ILE A 494 -7.33 -13.55 17.06
C ILE A 494 -7.19 -13.45 18.58
N THR A 495 -7.59 -14.51 19.30
CA THR A 495 -7.48 -14.58 20.76
C THR A 495 -6.03 -14.44 21.22
N ARG A 496 -5.12 -15.21 20.63
CA ARG A 496 -3.69 -15.21 21.00
C ARG A 496 -3.00 -13.92 20.59
N ARG A 497 -3.29 -13.37 19.40
CA ARG A 497 -2.72 -12.12 18.90
C ARG A 497 -3.20 -10.91 19.69
N ALA A 498 -4.47 -10.87 20.08
CA ALA A 498 -5.01 -9.81 20.94
C ALA A 498 -4.32 -9.78 22.31
N ASN A 499 -4.17 -10.95 22.96
CA ASN A 499 -3.44 -11.07 24.23
C ASN A 499 -1.94 -10.71 24.08
N ALA A 500 -1.31 -11.15 22.99
CA ALA A 500 0.08 -10.82 22.69
C ALA A 500 0.29 -9.32 22.50
N LEU A 501 -0.61 -8.63 21.79
CA LEU A 501 -0.54 -7.18 21.59
C LEU A 501 -0.90 -6.39 22.85
N LYS A 502 -1.88 -6.83 23.64
CA LYS A 502 -2.26 -6.17 24.90
C LYS A 502 -1.11 -6.15 25.90
N SER A 503 -0.44 -7.29 26.12
CA SER A 503 0.76 -7.35 26.97
C SER A 503 1.91 -6.48 26.45
N GLN A 504 2.09 -6.35 25.14
CA GLN A 504 3.10 -5.44 24.58
C GLN A 504 2.73 -3.96 24.76
N LEU A 505 1.45 -3.59 24.62
CA LEU A 505 0.99 -2.21 24.65
C LEU A 505 0.81 -1.66 26.07
N ASP A 506 0.36 -2.50 27.01
CA ASP A 506 -0.07 -2.06 28.35
C ASP A 506 0.90 -2.51 29.46
N GLU A 507 1.56 -3.66 29.29
CA GLU A 507 2.57 -4.19 30.24
C GLU A 507 4.01 -3.89 29.78
N ASN A 508 4.17 -3.20 28.64
CA ASN A 508 5.44 -2.93 27.96
C ASN A 508 6.30 -4.18 27.70
N ARG A 509 5.67 -5.35 27.55
CA ARG A 509 6.36 -6.59 27.18
C ARG A 509 7.00 -6.41 25.81
N GLN A 510 8.26 -6.83 25.65
CA GLN A 510 8.90 -6.76 24.33
C GLN A 510 8.32 -7.84 23.40
N GLY A 511 7.79 -7.42 22.25
CA GLY A 511 7.42 -8.33 21.17
C GLY A 511 8.62 -8.83 20.37
N LYS A 512 8.38 -9.76 19.44
CA LYS A 512 9.42 -10.37 18.62
C LYS A 512 9.51 -9.65 17.27
N PRO A 513 10.71 -9.26 16.78
CA PRO A 513 10.85 -8.80 15.41
C PRO A 513 10.52 -9.95 14.45
N LEU A 514 10.08 -9.60 13.24
CA LEU A 514 9.70 -10.55 12.21
C LEU A 514 10.35 -10.18 10.88
N THR A 515 10.78 -11.20 10.14
CA THR A 515 11.57 -11.08 8.90
C THR A 515 11.03 -12.09 7.90
N MET A 516 11.00 -11.70 6.61
CA MET A 516 10.51 -12.57 5.54
C MET A 516 11.68 -13.00 4.66
N SER A 517 11.86 -14.31 4.48
CA SER A 517 12.88 -14.84 3.57
C SER A 517 12.33 -15.92 2.64
N LEU A 518 12.44 -15.67 1.34
CA LEU A 518 12.29 -16.67 0.28
C LEU A 518 13.65 -17.36 0.03
N GLY A 519 14.08 -18.19 0.99
CA GLY A 519 15.26 -19.05 0.86
C GLY A 519 16.39 -18.75 1.84
N GLY A 520 16.23 -19.16 3.10
CA GLY A 520 17.30 -19.20 4.10
C GLY A 520 17.76 -17.85 4.66
N PRO A 521 18.60 -17.85 5.72
CA PRO A 521 18.98 -16.62 6.42
C PRO A 521 20.34 -16.06 5.99
N VAL A 522 20.42 -14.75 5.72
CA VAL A 522 21.65 -13.93 5.80
C VAL A 522 21.28 -12.48 6.18
N GLN A 523 22.10 -11.80 6.96
CA GLN A 523 21.75 -10.44 7.40
C GLN A 523 21.83 -9.44 6.23
N ARG A 524 20.96 -8.43 6.18
CA ARG A 524 21.13 -7.28 5.26
C ARG A 524 22.51 -6.66 5.45
N ASP A 525 22.93 -6.51 6.71
CA ASP A 525 24.28 -6.10 7.06
C ASP A 525 25.35 -7.08 6.58
N ALA A 526 25.09 -8.39 6.51
CA ALA A 526 26.07 -9.32 5.95
C ALA A 526 26.24 -9.12 4.44
N LEU A 527 25.16 -8.82 3.70
CA LEU A 527 25.25 -8.42 2.29
C LEU A 527 25.93 -7.06 2.13
N SER A 528 25.54 -6.04 2.90
CA SER A 528 26.17 -4.71 2.87
C SER A 528 27.65 -4.77 3.30
N ARG A 529 28.03 -5.61 4.28
CA ARG A 529 29.45 -5.88 4.63
C ARG A 529 30.19 -6.67 3.54
N GLN A 530 29.51 -7.57 2.83
CA GLN A 530 30.06 -8.27 1.65
C GLN A 530 30.22 -7.35 0.43
N ILE A 531 29.44 -6.26 0.33
CA ILE A 531 29.55 -5.22 -0.70
C ILE A 531 30.56 -4.14 -0.30
N ALA A 532 30.65 -3.79 0.99
CA ALA A 532 31.63 -2.84 1.51
C ALA A 532 33.05 -3.35 1.26
N LYS A 533 33.37 -4.61 1.56
CA LYS A 533 34.72 -5.17 1.34
C LYS A 533 35.28 -4.96 -0.09
N PRO A 534 34.58 -5.26 -1.19
CA PRO A 534 35.03 -4.93 -2.55
C PRO A 534 34.91 -3.43 -2.89
N LEU A 535 34.02 -2.66 -2.26
CA LEU A 535 33.96 -1.21 -2.43
C LEU A 535 35.24 -0.53 -1.89
N PHE A 536 35.66 -0.86 -0.66
CA PHE A 536 36.92 -0.37 -0.08
C PHE A 536 38.10 -0.68 -1.02
N ARG A 537 38.24 -1.90 -1.56
CA ARG A 537 39.30 -2.24 -2.55
C ARG A 537 39.36 -1.36 -3.82
N VAL A 538 38.33 -0.57 -4.10
CA VAL A 538 38.23 0.30 -5.28
C VAL A 538 38.30 1.79 -4.90
N VAL A 539 37.80 2.15 -3.72
CA VAL A 539 37.66 3.54 -3.26
C VAL A 539 38.74 3.93 -2.26
N ASP A 540 39.00 3.11 -1.25
CA ASP A 540 40.10 3.26 -0.28
C ASP A 540 41.43 3.01 -1.01
N ARG A 541 42.17 4.10 -1.23
CA ARG A 541 43.39 4.13 -2.05
C ARG A 541 44.66 4.11 -1.20
N ASP A 542 44.62 4.65 0.01
CA ASP A 542 45.77 4.66 0.92
C ASP A 542 45.81 3.45 1.89
N GLN A 543 44.75 2.64 1.89
CA GLN A 543 44.56 1.40 2.64
C GLN A 543 44.38 1.60 4.15
N ASP A 544 43.92 2.79 4.58
CA ASP A 544 43.62 3.09 5.99
C ASP A 544 42.31 2.44 6.51
N LYS A 545 41.50 1.85 5.61
CA LYS A 545 40.19 1.21 5.87
C LYS A 545 39.07 2.18 6.28
N LYS A 546 39.21 3.46 5.94
CA LYS A 546 38.17 4.49 5.97
C LYS A 546 37.95 5.00 4.54
N LEU A 547 36.90 5.80 4.32
CA LEU A 547 36.68 6.49 3.03
C LEU A 547 36.64 8.00 3.26
N SER A 548 37.62 8.72 2.72
CA SER A 548 37.65 10.18 2.73
C SER A 548 36.80 10.81 1.61
N ALA A 549 36.49 12.10 1.75
CA ALA A 549 35.80 12.87 0.71
C ALA A 549 36.54 12.82 -0.63
N ALA A 550 37.88 12.90 -0.59
CA ALA A 550 38.74 12.91 -1.77
C ALA A 550 38.71 11.56 -2.52
N GLU A 551 38.69 10.45 -1.79
CA GLU A 551 38.64 9.10 -2.37
C GLU A 551 37.28 8.77 -2.97
N ILE A 552 36.20 9.12 -2.27
CA ILE A 552 34.83 8.99 -2.78
C ILE A 552 34.69 9.82 -4.07
N THR A 553 35.20 11.06 -4.08
CA THR A 553 35.23 11.92 -5.27
C THR A 553 36.01 11.28 -6.42
N ALA A 554 37.24 10.82 -6.15
CA ALA A 554 38.10 10.23 -7.17
C ALA A 554 37.58 8.88 -7.71
N ALA A 555 36.76 8.16 -6.95
CA ALA A 555 36.04 6.97 -7.41
C ALA A 555 34.83 7.34 -8.28
N LEU A 556 34.10 8.41 -7.95
CA LEU A 556 33.00 8.95 -8.76
C LEU A 556 33.50 9.50 -10.10
N GLU A 557 34.65 10.18 -10.12
CA GLU A 557 35.34 10.61 -11.35
C GLU A 557 35.72 9.41 -12.22
N ALA A 558 36.34 8.38 -11.63
CA ALA A 558 36.71 7.16 -12.36
C ALA A 558 35.48 6.38 -12.89
N LEU A 559 34.35 6.42 -12.18
CA LEU A 559 33.08 5.87 -12.63
C LEU A 559 32.49 6.68 -13.80
N HIS A 560 32.50 8.01 -13.69
CA HIS A 560 32.05 8.93 -14.74
C HIS A 560 32.83 8.67 -16.04
N SER A 561 34.17 8.65 -15.98
CA SER A 561 35.03 8.40 -17.14
C SER A 561 34.82 7.03 -17.81
N ARG A 562 34.26 6.05 -17.11
CA ARG A 562 33.88 4.74 -17.69
C ARG A 562 32.48 4.74 -18.30
N ALA A 563 31.58 5.57 -17.77
CA ALA A 563 30.19 5.65 -18.18
C ALA A 563 29.95 6.65 -19.34
N THR A 564 30.88 7.58 -19.58
CA THR A 564 30.93 8.46 -20.76
C THR A 564 31.96 7.96 -21.78
N SER A 565 31.53 7.51 -22.96
CA SER A 565 32.45 7.07 -24.03
C SER A 565 33.10 8.22 -24.82
N ASP A 566 32.74 9.46 -24.50
CA ASP A 566 33.03 10.70 -25.25
C ASP A 566 33.72 11.78 -24.39
N ASN A 567 34.09 11.47 -23.14
CA ASN A 567 34.54 12.43 -22.14
C ASN A 567 33.56 13.60 -21.91
N SER A 568 32.24 13.38 -22.09
CA SER A 568 31.23 14.33 -21.64
C SER A 568 31.45 14.74 -20.19
N SER A 569 31.25 16.01 -19.86
CA SER A 569 31.24 16.51 -18.47
C SER A 569 29.91 16.24 -17.74
N ARG A 570 28.95 15.64 -18.46
CA ARG A 570 27.56 15.38 -18.07
C ARG A 570 27.26 13.91 -18.24
N LEU A 571 26.85 13.27 -17.15
CA LEU A 571 26.53 11.85 -17.12
C LEU A 571 25.02 11.62 -17.07
N SER A 572 24.50 10.79 -17.99
CA SER A 572 23.10 10.38 -17.97
C SER A 572 22.83 9.32 -16.89
N GLU A 573 21.64 9.36 -16.29
CA GLU A 573 21.19 8.39 -15.27
C GLU A 573 21.25 6.94 -15.78
N ALA A 574 20.93 6.72 -17.06
CA ALA A 574 20.99 5.41 -17.71
C ALA A 574 22.42 4.89 -17.92
N SER A 575 23.36 5.77 -18.29
CA SER A 575 24.78 5.41 -18.44
C SER A 575 25.41 5.05 -17.09
N LEU A 576 25.15 5.87 -16.07
CA LEU A 576 25.59 5.64 -14.69
C LEU A 576 25.04 4.30 -14.16
N ALA A 577 23.75 4.04 -14.37
CA ALA A 577 23.11 2.78 -13.99
C ALA A 577 23.77 1.57 -14.68
N GLY A 578 24.15 1.70 -15.95
CA GLY A 578 24.82 0.64 -16.72
C GLY A 578 26.18 0.22 -16.15
N GLU A 579 27.02 1.18 -15.77
CA GLU A 579 28.35 0.88 -15.20
C GLU A 579 28.27 0.38 -13.75
N ILE A 580 27.36 0.92 -12.94
CA ILE A 580 27.12 0.42 -11.58
C ILE A 580 26.75 -1.08 -11.60
N VAL A 581 25.93 -1.51 -12.56
CA VAL A 581 25.58 -2.94 -12.74
C VAL A 581 26.78 -3.80 -13.16
N ARG A 582 27.81 -3.23 -13.80
CA ARG A 582 29.05 -3.96 -14.13
C ARG A 582 30.00 -4.13 -12.94
N ILE A 583 29.99 -3.18 -12.01
CA ILE A 583 30.80 -3.22 -10.78
C ILE A 583 30.24 -4.24 -9.77
N PHE A 584 28.93 -4.43 -9.74
CA PHE A 584 28.25 -5.38 -8.84
C PHE A 584 27.67 -6.59 -9.60
N PRO A 585 28.48 -7.63 -9.91
CA PRO A 585 27.98 -8.85 -10.51
C PRO A 585 27.00 -9.59 -9.58
N ARG A 586 26.05 -10.33 -10.16
CA ARG A 586 25.01 -11.06 -9.42
C ARG A 586 25.62 -11.99 -8.37
N SER A 587 25.14 -11.88 -7.12
CA SER A 587 25.53 -12.75 -6.00
C SER A 587 25.22 -14.23 -6.29
N GLY A 588 26.22 -15.09 -6.14
CA GLY A 588 26.16 -16.52 -6.44
C GLY A 588 25.37 -17.35 -5.43
N GLY A 589 24.06 -17.14 -5.34
CA GLY A 589 23.14 -18.09 -4.72
C GLY A 589 22.85 -19.30 -5.62
N LEU A 590 21.82 -20.08 -5.27
CA LEU A 590 21.38 -21.34 -5.92
C LEU A 590 21.33 -21.30 -7.47
N PHE A 591 21.11 -20.11 -8.04
CA PHE A 591 21.06 -19.82 -9.48
C PHE A 591 22.39 -19.98 -10.23
N ALA A 592 23.55 -20.03 -9.56
CA ALA A 592 24.85 -20.18 -10.21
C ALA A 592 25.02 -21.50 -11.00
N ARG A 593 24.19 -22.52 -10.72
CA ARG A 593 24.25 -23.85 -11.36
C ARG A 593 23.57 -23.95 -12.74
N LEU A 594 22.93 -22.89 -13.25
CA LEU A 594 22.13 -22.96 -14.49
C LEU A 594 22.78 -22.30 -15.74
N GLY A 595 24.01 -21.81 -15.62
CA GLY A 595 24.79 -21.27 -16.74
C GLY A 595 24.35 -19.88 -17.23
N PRO A 596 25.21 -19.17 -18.00
CA PRO A 596 24.91 -17.82 -18.47
C PRO A 596 23.99 -17.82 -19.70
N PRO A 597 22.90 -17.03 -19.71
CA PRO A 597 22.14 -16.77 -20.93
C PRO A 597 22.90 -15.79 -21.87
N PRO A 598 22.65 -15.82 -23.18
CA PRO A 598 23.40 -15.03 -24.15
C PRO A 598 23.00 -13.54 -24.16
N ARG A 599 23.99 -12.69 -23.84
CA ARG A 599 24.02 -11.21 -23.92
C ARG A 599 23.15 -10.43 -22.90
N PRO A 600 23.65 -9.29 -22.37
CA PRO A 600 22.86 -8.38 -21.54
C PRO A 600 21.92 -7.50 -22.39
N GLN A 601 20.68 -7.30 -21.93
CA GLN A 601 19.78 -6.26 -22.46
C GLN A 601 19.79 -5.04 -21.52
N PRO A 602 19.79 -3.79 -22.01
CA PRO A 602 19.97 -2.60 -21.16
C PRO A 602 18.70 -2.10 -20.43
N GLN A 603 17.57 -2.83 -20.52
CA GLN A 603 16.28 -2.36 -20.03
C GLN A 603 15.72 -3.33 -18.98
N GLY A 604 15.84 -2.95 -17.71
CA GLY A 604 15.28 -3.68 -16.58
C GLY A 604 15.57 -2.99 -15.25
N PHE A 605 14.56 -2.98 -14.38
CA PHE A 605 14.64 -2.48 -13.00
C PHE A 605 15.79 -3.19 -12.24
N GLY A 606 16.72 -2.43 -11.67
CA GLY A 606 17.90 -2.98 -11.01
C GLY A 606 18.69 -1.94 -10.22
N ALA A 607 19.67 -2.43 -9.44
CA ALA A 607 20.43 -1.62 -8.49
C ALA A 607 21.07 -0.37 -9.12
N GLY A 608 21.54 -0.43 -10.36
CA GLY A 608 22.11 0.72 -11.06
C GLY A 608 21.16 1.91 -11.21
N MET A 609 19.89 1.66 -11.55
CA MET A 609 18.91 2.74 -11.75
C MET A 609 18.53 3.39 -10.41
N LEU A 610 18.40 2.57 -9.36
CA LEU A 610 18.20 3.06 -8.00
C LEU A 610 19.41 3.89 -7.54
N LEU A 611 20.63 3.36 -7.67
CA LEU A 611 21.86 4.03 -7.25
C LEU A 611 22.08 5.35 -8.01
N ALA A 612 21.85 5.38 -9.33
CA ALA A 612 21.99 6.59 -10.14
C ALA A 612 21.03 7.72 -9.72
N GLY A 613 19.74 7.41 -9.50
CA GLY A 613 18.78 8.38 -8.96
C GLY A 613 19.15 8.87 -7.56
N TYR A 614 19.81 8.03 -6.75
CA TYR A 614 20.30 8.37 -5.42
C TYR A 614 21.56 9.26 -5.43
N THR A 615 22.52 8.97 -6.31
CA THR A 615 23.68 9.84 -6.63
C THR A 615 23.21 11.26 -6.98
N ARG A 616 22.15 11.37 -7.80
CA ARG A 616 21.59 12.65 -8.24
C ARG A 616 20.97 13.48 -7.11
N TYR A 617 20.27 12.84 -6.16
CA TYR A 617 19.73 13.55 -5.00
C TYR A 617 20.84 14.13 -4.12
N LEU A 618 21.86 13.33 -3.81
CA LEU A 618 22.94 13.71 -2.91
C LEU A 618 23.85 14.79 -3.52
N ALA A 619 23.94 14.86 -4.85
CA ALA A 619 24.52 16.00 -5.58
C ALA A 619 23.64 17.27 -5.60
N ASN A 620 22.41 17.21 -5.05
CA ASN A 620 21.37 18.25 -5.14
C ASN A 620 21.03 18.68 -6.58
N ALA A 621 21.28 17.81 -7.57
CA ALA A 621 21.06 18.14 -8.97
C ALA A 621 19.55 18.11 -9.31
N GLN A 622 19.02 19.27 -9.70
CA GLN A 622 17.66 19.41 -10.26
C GLN A 622 17.58 19.07 -11.76
N GLN A 623 18.72 18.85 -12.42
CA GLN A 623 18.82 18.61 -13.86
C GLN A 623 18.84 17.10 -14.17
N GLN A 624 18.52 16.72 -15.40
CA GLN A 624 18.51 15.31 -15.84
C GLN A 624 19.91 14.67 -15.93
N GLU A 625 20.96 15.50 -16.02
CA GLU A 625 22.36 15.08 -16.12
C GLU A 625 23.12 15.44 -14.85
N LEU A 626 24.08 14.60 -14.47
CA LEU A 626 24.99 14.85 -13.36
C LEU A 626 26.30 15.49 -13.89
N PRO A 627 26.61 16.74 -13.51
CA PRO A 627 27.91 17.35 -13.78
C PRO A 627 29.02 16.64 -12.99
N SER A 628 30.18 16.41 -13.60
CA SER A 628 31.36 15.93 -12.86
C SER A 628 31.83 16.92 -11.78
N ALA A 629 31.49 18.20 -11.91
CA ALA A 629 31.77 19.24 -10.93
C ALA A 629 31.07 19.04 -9.57
N ASP A 630 29.99 18.24 -9.52
CA ASP A 630 29.18 18.06 -8.32
C ASP A 630 29.65 16.87 -7.45
N TRP A 631 30.63 16.08 -7.94
CA TRP A 631 31.18 14.92 -7.22
C TRP A 631 31.80 15.25 -5.84
N PRO A 632 32.53 16.36 -5.64
CA PRO A 632 33.01 16.75 -4.31
C PRO A 632 31.87 17.08 -3.34
N GLN A 633 30.79 17.70 -3.83
CA GLN A 633 29.61 18.03 -3.03
C GLN A 633 28.85 16.75 -2.65
N LEU A 634 28.69 15.82 -3.59
CA LEU A 634 28.13 14.49 -3.33
C LEU A 634 28.92 13.72 -2.26
N ALA A 635 30.25 13.71 -2.34
CA ALA A 635 31.11 13.09 -1.34
C ALA A 635 30.95 13.75 0.05
N ALA A 636 30.91 15.09 0.11
CA ALA A 636 30.66 15.83 1.34
C ALA A 636 29.25 15.55 1.92
N SER A 637 28.21 15.42 1.07
CA SER A 637 26.84 15.09 1.51
C SER A 637 26.69 13.64 1.98
N LEU A 638 27.51 12.70 1.49
CA LEU A 638 27.61 11.35 2.06
C LEU A 638 28.23 11.39 3.45
N LEU A 639 29.34 12.11 3.62
CA LEU A 639 29.98 12.30 4.91
C LEU A 639 29.06 12.96 5.93
N GLN A 640 28.49 14.13 5.61
CA GLN A 640 27.54 14.85 6.47
C GLN A 640 26.38 13.97 6.99
N ARG A 641 26.01 12.93 6.23
CA ARG A 641 24.87 12.06 6.55
C ARG A 641 25.26 10.75 7.27
N PHE A 642 26.47 10.23 7.05
CA PHE A 642 26.86 8.90 7.52
C PHE A 642 28.13 8.88 8.39
N ASP A 643 28.92 9.95 8.42
CA ASP A 643 29.94 10.19 9.43
C ASP A 643 29.23 10.54 10.74
N THR A 644 28.93 9.50 11.52
CA THR A 644 28.19 9.61 12.78
C THR A 644 29.07 10.08 13.93
N ASN A 645 30.38 9.95 13.76
CA ASN A 645 31.39 10.21 14.79
C ASN A 645 32.12 11.56 14.60
N GLN A 646 31.92 12.19 13.43
CA GLN A 646 32.42 13.50 12.98
C GLN A 646 33.92 13.55 12.65
N ASP A 647 34.57 12.42 12.34
CA ASP A 647 36.00 12.34 12.00
C ASP A 647 36.34 12.62 10.53
N GLN A 648 35.36 13.07 9.73
CA GLN A 648 35.47 13.47 8.32
C GLN A 648 35.83 12.34 7.35
N VAL A 649 35.66 11.08 7.77
CA VAL A 649 35.76 9.89 6.93
C VAL A 649 34.59 8.94 7.25
N LEU A 650 34.39 7.91 6.42
CA LEU A 650 33.40 6.86 6.71
C LEU A 650 34.09 5.55 7.13
N SER A 651 33.73 5.03 8.31
CA SER A 651 34.15 3.69 8.75
C SER A 651 33.49 2.57 7.91
N PRO A 652 33.98 1.32 7.97
CA PRO A 652 33.31 0.17 7.34
C PRO A 652 31.87 -0.04 7.82
N GLU A 653 31.56 0.30 9.07
CA GLU A 653 30.23 0.26 9.67
C GLU A 653 29.33 1.39 9.11
N GLU A 654 29.87 2.60 8.98
CA GLU A 654 29.16 3.76 8.42
C GLU A 654 28.91 3.62 6.91
N VAL A 655 29.87 3.04 6.16
CA VAL A 655 29.66 2.60 4.77
C VAL A 655 28.61 1.49 4.70
N THR A 656 28.60 0.54 5.65
CA THR A 656 27.55 -0.48 5.73
C THR A 656 26.18 0.17 6.01
N ALA A 657 26.11 1.21 6.86
CA ALA A 657 24.90 1.98 7.11
C ALA A 657 24.44 2.76 5.87
N ALA A 658 25.36 3.36 5.12
CA ALA A 658 25.08 4.03 3.83
C ALA A 658 24.54 3.04 2.78
N LEU A 659 25.12 1.84 2.67
CA LEU A 659 24.63 0.75 1.81
C LEU A 659 23.27 0.21 2.28
N ASN A 660 23.00 0.19 3.59
CA ASN A 660 21.69 -0.16 4.16
C ASN A 660 20.64 0.95 3.98
N TRP A 661 21.06 2.21 3.81
CA TRP A 661 20.17 3.33 3.51
C TRP A 661 19.70 3.33 2.05
N LEU A 662 20.48 2.72 1.15
CA LEU A 662 20.12 2.47 -0.25
C LEU A 662 19.08 1.34 -0.36
N PRO A 663 18.09 1.43 -1.27
CA PRO A 663 17.04 0.42 -1.42
C PRO A 663 17.66 -0.92 -1.86
N PRO A 664 17.21 -2.05 -1.30
CA PRO A 664 17.85 -3.34 -1.55
C PRO A 664 17.63 -3.80 -3.00
N PRO A 665 18.57 -4.57 -3.59
CA PRO A 665 18.23 -5.40 -4.73
C PRO A 665 17.12 -6.39 -4.33
N PRO A 666 16.20 -6.76 -5.25
CA PRO A 666 14.97 -7.42 -4.86
C PRO A 666 15.24 -8.83 -4.30
N LEU A 667 14.86 -8.99 -3.03
CA LEU A 667 14.90 -10.19 -2.17
C LEU A 667 16.16 -11.06 -2.26
N ALA A 668 16.96 -10.97 -1.19
CA ALA A 668 16.96 -12.06 -0.23
C ALA A 668 17.33 -11.57 1.20
N PHE A 669 16.98 -12.40 2.19
CA PHE A 669 17.74 -12.68 3.42
C PHE A 669 17.31 -12.07 4.80
N ASP A 670 17.49 -12.90 5.85
CA ASP A 670 17.06 -12.74 7.27
C ASP A 670 18.21 -12.52 8.32
N PRO A 671 17.98 -11.69 9.37
CA PRO A 671 18.93 -11.44 10.46
C PRO A 671 18.66 -12.15 11.82
N THR A 672 19.18 -13.37 12.02
CA THR A 672 19.59 -13.83 13.37
C THR A 672 20.89 -14.64 13.38
N GLN A 673 21.98 -14.01 13.81
CA GLN A 673 22.99 -14.60 14.69
C GLN A 673 23.96 -13.50 15.10
N ASP A 674 23.90 -13.11 16.38
CA ASP A 674 24.88 -12.25 17.03
C ASP A 674 24.71 -12.36 18.55
N ASP A 675 25.54 -13.15 19.23
CA ASP A 675 25.50 -13.34 20.69
C ASP A 675 26.15 -12.16 21.46
N ARG A 676 26.30 -10.99 20.81
CA ARG A 676 26.84 -9.78 21.44
C ARG A 676 25.88 -9.19 22.46
N LYS A 677 26.16 -9.47 23.74
CA LYS A 677 25.74 -8.59 24.84
C LYS A 677 26.39 -7.20 24.65
N PRO A 678 25.69 -6.10 24.92
CA PRO A 678 26.28 -4.75 24.83
C PRO A 678 27.51 -4.62 25.73
N GLY A 679 28.63 -4.13 25.18
CA GLY A 679 29.79 -3.68 25.98
C GLY A 679 31.07 -4.52 25.95
N GLN A 680 31.26 -5.48 25.03
CA GLN A 680 32.56 -6.14 24.83
C GLN A 680 33.24 -5.74 23.51
N ALA A 681 34.49 -5.29 23.62
CA ALA A 681 35.38 -5.02 22.48
C ALA A 681 35.82 -6.35 21.81
N PRO A 682 36.08 -6.35 20.48
CA PRO A 682 36.51 -7.54 19.77
C PRO A 682 37.89 -8.03 20.26
N LYS A 683 38.06 -9.36 20.38
CA LYS A 683 39.39 -9.96 20.49
C LYS A 683 40.09 -9.91 19.13
N PRO A 684 41.42 -9.72 19.09
CA PRO A 684 42.18 -9.92 17.86
C PRO A 684 42.21 -11.41 17.50
N ASP A 685 41.97 -11.73 16.23
CA ASP A 685 42.13 -13.08 15.69
C ASP A 685 43.62 -13.46 15.66
N SER A 686 43.91 -14.73 15.95
CA SER A 686 45.24 -15.32 15.86
C SER A 686 45.36 -16.20 14.60
N ASP A 687 46.34 -15.87 13.76
CA ASP A 687 46.89 -16.60 12.60
C ASP A 687 45.90 -17.15 11.52
#